data_AF-A0AAE3IEN9-F1
#
_entry.id   AF-A0AAE3IEN9-F1
#
_cell.length_a   1.000
_cell.length_b   1.000
_cell.length_c   1.000
_cell.angle_alpha   90.00
_cell.angle_beta   90.00
_cell.angle_gamma   90.00
#
_symmetry.space_group_name_H-M   'P 1'
#
loop_
_entity.id
_entity.type
_entity.pdbx_description
1 polymer ?
#
loop_
_entity_poly.entity_id
_entity_poly.type
_entity_poly.pdbx_seq_one_letter_code
_entity_poly.pdbx_strand_id
1 'polypeptide(L)'
;MAPHTDKSNQLTRRRILAAAGVAGIGAITGCNADGDGTETPTGTDTTTAGKTETPTPSEPSSELLQPSDVPRIEPGDSHHPGPPRFTSVGAEPLGELLHGPGTDTNLSPLDVELSGVDGDLAPFDPDRDADYAWSIAEAPAASEADLGDTSVVHFEPDVPGEYRLEMDGPDETCELTVRAFPKEDEDDPQPRVTLSAELNEDGDQFIVEADARPSPDSDNAVEDLDVEFYVDDRDRDALDDPGLLVPSSVSGTSHTATVPVEAVTETVRIHAVAVDDRHSVADFVRLEPDGSTAHPNDPPEWIEDATIYEIFVRRFDDEVTFETIESRLDYLEELGVDALWLTPVLDAHSHRDETQPGGPHGYDVIDYYETADDLGSTEDFEALVEAAHERDIRVIFDLVINHTAREHPYFQAAKHDRNVAEDDQEFFRGLYEWAYGDTALTYAYWQGIPVVDYDSLALRSWLLDVVDHWQGIVDGFRCDVAWGVPRSFWMNVRDRVKARDEDFLLLDETVPWHSDLAENQFDAHFDYGFNETLRAIGRGEADATAVNDVLDDRATEGYPGHTAFLNYVENHDMERYLSIGDRDSQMAAGAATFTLPGAPMLYYGQETGVADQRGTMNWDDVDEELTAYYENLIAARDSLSELASDAPTTPIELDDQPDGVVAYARGSEDGQVLVVLNFGGDAATVSLPAGVETTDLLTDIDVSDGDGVSVEHAVVLRADRAEL
;
A
#
# COMPACT_ATOMS: atom_id res chain seq x y z
N MET A 1 31.15 -32.97 -15.08
CA MET A 1 31.60 -31.58 -15.31
C MET A 1 30.46 -30.74 -14.82
N ALA A 2 30.57 -30.25 -13.60
CA ALA A 2 29.54 -29.46 -12.95
C ALA A 2 29.49 -28.07 -13.60
N PRO A 3 28.30 -27.48 -13.79
CA PRO A 3 28.19 -26.06 -14.07
C PRO A 3 28.57 -25.28 -12.81
N HIS A 4 29.43 -24.29 -12.98
CA HIS A 4 29.75 -23.29 -11.97
C HIS A 4 28.55 -22.34 -11.89
N THR A 5 27.74 -22.44 -10.84
CA THR A 5 26.84 -21.36 -10.43
C THR A 5 27.69 -20.28 -9.77
N ASP A 6 27.68 -19.09 -10.36
CA ASP A 6 28.50 -17.96 -9.94
C ASP A 6 27.83 -17.24 -8.77
N LYS A 7 28.13 -17.70 -7.55
CA LYS A 7 27.65 -17.09 -6.30
C LYS A 7 28.13 -15.64 -6.07
N SER A 8 28.93 -15.05 -6.97
CA SER A 8 29.36 -13.65 -6.82
C SER A 8 28.34 -12.62 -7.32
N ASN A 9 27.32 -13.01 -8.11
CA ASN A 9 26.28 -12.07 -8.57
C ASN A 9 25.22 -11.80 -7.49
N GLN A 10 24.77 -12.81 -6.74
CA GLN A 10 23.82 -12.65 -5.63
C GLN A 10 24.36 -11.79 -4.47
N LEU A 11 25.66 -11.89 -4.16
CA LEU A 11 26.35 -11.04 -3.17
C LEU A 11 26.50 -9.57 -3.60
N THR A 12 26.30 -9.28 -4.89
CA THR A 12 26.32 -7.92 -5.44
C THR A 12 24.91 -7.33 -5.47
N ARG A 13 23.87 -8.13 -5.76
CA ARG A 13 22.45 -7.75 -5.70
C ARG A 13 21.98 -7.34 -4.29
N ARG A 14 22.26 -8.15 -3.26
CA ARG A 14 21.95 -7.77 -1.85
C ARG A 14 22.71 -6.54 -1.35
N ARG A 15 23.86 -6.20 -1.96
CA ARG A 15 24.59 -4.96 -1.64
C ARG A 15 23.99 -3.73 -2.29
N ILE A 16 23.24 -3.86 -3.38
CA ILE A 16 22.50 -2.74 -3.97
C ILE A 16 21.32 -2.43 -3.05
N LEU A 17 20.52 -3.43 -2.66
CA LEU A 17 19.45 -3.26 -1.66
C LEU A 17 19.97 -2.70 -0.31
N ALA A 18 21.06 -3.27 0.23
CA ALA A 18 21.64 -2.81 1.50
C ALA A 18 22.45 -1.49 1.42
N ALA A 19 22.87 -1.04 0.23
CA ALA A 19 23.53 0.26 0.05
C ALA A 19 22.56 1.36 -0.44
N ALA A 20 21.42 0.99 -1.03
CA ALA A 20 20.37 1.88 -1.51
C ALA A 20 19.46 2.42 -0.39
N GLY A 21 19.36 1.71 0.75
CA GLY A 21 18.73 2.21 1.98
C GLY A 21 19.38 3.48 2.60
N VAL A 22 20.36 4.09 1.92
CA VAL A 22 21.09 5.30 2.36
C VAL A 22 20.68 6.55 1.56
N ALA A 23 19.94 6.43 0.45
CA ALA A 23 19.75 7.56 -0.48
C ALA A 23 18.35 8.21 -0.52
N GLY A 24 17.35 7.65 0.19
CA GLY A 24 15.95 8.11 0.09
C GLY A 24 15.51 9.25 1.02
N ILE A 25 16.31 9.64 2.03
CA ILE A 25 15.94 10.71 2.98
C ILE A 25 16.89 11.90 2.79
N GLY A 26 16.58 12.73 1.80
CA GLY A 26 17.28 13.98 1.52
C GLY A 26 17.07 15.02 2.63
N ALA A 27 17.88 14.94 3.69
CA ALA A 27 17.92 15.95 4.75
C ALA A 27 18.42 17.31 4.20
N ILE A 28 17.56 18.33 4.28
CA ILE A 28 17.85 19.74 4.00
C ILE A 28 19.11 20.18 4.75
N THR A 29 20.22 20.29 4.04
CA THR A 29 21.45 20.88 4.60
C THR A 29 21.55 22.32 4.10
N GLY A 30 21.10 23.29 4.92
CA GLY A 30 21.08 24.67 4.44
C GLY A 30 20.89 25.75 5.50
N CYS A 31 21.74 25.83 6.53
CA CYS A 31 22.02 27.10 7.22
C CYS A 31 23.27 27.00 8.13
N ASN A 32 24.45 27.24 7.56
CA ASN A 32 25.60 27.67 8.38
C ASN A 32 25.58 29.19 8.49
N ALA A 33 25.24 29.66 9.69
CA ALA A 33 25.36 31.04 10.09
C ALA A 33 26.84 31.40 10.33
N ASP A 34 27.29 32.48 9.68
CA ASP A 34 28.52 33.18 10.06
C ASP A 34 28.29 34.69 9.99
N GLY A 35 28.49 35.36 11.13
CA GLY A 35 29.12 36.69 11.16
C GLY A 35 28.24 37.92 11.38
N ASP A 36 28.06 38.26 12.66
CA ASP A 36 28.37 39.57 13.28
C ASP A 36 27.69 40.86 12.77
N GLY A 37 27.16 41.68 13.70
CA GLY A 37 26.89 43.07 13.42
C GLY A 37 25.75 43.70 14.21
N THR A 38 26.06 44.15 15.42
CA THR A 38 25.29 45.09 16.23
C THR A 38 24.71 46.30 15.47
N GLU A 39 23.49 46.74 15.86
CA GLU A 39 23.08 48.10 16.25
C GLU A 39 21.66 48.46 15.79
N THR A 40 20.76 48.62 16.76
CA THR A 40 19.53 49.42 16.67
C THR A 40 19.80 50.83 16.14
N PRO A 41 18.89 51.37 15.31
CA PRO A 41 18.35 52.68 15.64
C PRO A 41 16.84 52.84 15.44
N THR A 42 16.28 53.58 16.39
CA THR A 42 14.98 54.26 16.44
C THR A 42 14.58 55.00 15.15
N GLY A 43 13.30 54.95 14.79
CA GLY A 43 12.70 55.84 13.80
C GLY A 43 11.20 55.65 13.64
N THR A 44 10.43 56.51 14.30
CA THR A 44 8.98 56.71 14.10
C THR A 44 8.68 57.16 12.67
N ASP A 45 7.68 56.57 12.02
CA ASP A 45 6.71 57.36 11.25
C ASP A 45 5.38 56.63 11.08
N THR A 46 4.33 57.31 11.52
CA THR A 46 2.92 56.95 11.40
C THR A 46 2.40 57.29 10.01
N THR A 47 1.83 56.31 9.29
CA THR A 47 0.82 56.58 8.26
C THR A 47 -0.28 55.53 8.31
N THR A 48 -1.51 56.02 8.28
CA THR A 48 -2.76 55.32 8.53
C THR A 48 -3.27 54.72 7.22
N ALA A 49 -3.38 53.40 7.13
CA ALA A 49 -4.12 52.70 6.08
C ALA A 49 -5.15 51.76 6.74
N GLY A 50 -6.31 51.60 6.08
CA GLY A 50 -7.57 51.19 6.67
C GLY A 50 -7.58 49.83 7.37
N LYS A 51 -8.35 49.76 8.45
CA LYS A 51 -8.79 48.51 9.09
C LYS A 51 -9.71 47.78 8.12
N THR A 52 -9.21 46.74 7.47
CA THR A 52 -9.99 45.55 7.15
C THR A 52 -10.25 44.85 8.49
N GLU A 53 -11.52 44.68 8.86
CA GLU A 53 -11.90 43.85 10.00
C GLU A 53 -11.56 42.40 9.64
N THR A 54 -10.51 41.89 10.26
CA THR A 54 -10.27 40.44 10.36
C THR A 54 -11.52 39.83 11.00
N PRO A 55 -12.11 38.75 10.46
CA PRO A 55 -13.13 38.01 11.18
C PRO A 55 -12.52 37.61 12.52
N THR A 56 -13.18 38.01 13.60
CA THR A 56 -12.81 37.53 14.93
C THR A 56 -13.14 36.05 14.93
N PRO A 57 -12.24 35.15 15.36
CA PRO A 57 -12.59 33.76 15.56
C PRO A 57 -13.85 33.73 16.44
N SER A 58 -14.85 32.94 16.06
CA SER A 58 -15.93 32.59 16.98
C SER A 58 -15.32 32.21 18.32
N GLU A 59 -15.82 32.78 19.41
CA GLU A 59 -15.42 32.33 20.75
C GLU A 59 -15.58 30.79 20.79
N PRO A 60 -14.58 30.03 21.26
CA PRO A 60 -14.72 28.59 21.37
C PRO A 60 -15.96 28.29 22.20
N SER A 61 -16.71 27.28 21.77
CA SER A 61 -17.82 26.74 22.53
C SER A 61 -17.46 26.67 24.01
N SER A 62 -18.34 27.21 24.87
CA SER A 62 -18.14 27.16 26.32
C SER A 62 -18.40 25.75 26.90
N GLU A 63 -18.71 24.77 26.05
CA GLU A 63 -18.95 23.39 26.44
C GLU A 63 -17.62 22.63 26.47
N LEU A 64 -17.34 21.99 27.60
CA LEU A 64 -16.17 21.14 27.75
C LEU A 64 -16.39 19.88 26.90
N LEU A 65 -15.34 19.45 26.22
CA LEU A 65 -15.30 18.17 25.52
C LEU A 65 -15.48 17.02 26.52
N GLN A 66 -16.27 16.02 26.15
CA GLN A 66 -16.59 14.83 26.94
C GLN A 66 -16.31 13.55 26.16
N PRO A 67 -16.09 12.40 26.81
CA PRO A 67 -15.92 11.12 26.13
C PRO A 67 -17.10 10.73 25.22
N SER A 68 -18.31 11.25 25.50
CA SER A 68 -19.48 11.07 24.64
C SER A 68 -19.41 11.82 23.31
N ASP A 69 -18.49 12.78 23.18
CA ASP A 69 -18.28 13.56 21.96
C ASP A 69 -17.33 12.86 20.98
N VAL A 70 -16.63 11.81 21.42
CA VAL A 70 -15.94 10.90 20.49
C VAL A 70 -16.99 10.02 19.81
N PRO A 71 -17.05 9.98 18.47
CA PRO A 71 -17.97 9.13 17.74
C PRO A 71 -17.86 7.66 18.16
N ARG A 72 -18.94 6.92 17.90
CA ARG A 72 -19.03 5.50 18.20
C ARG A 72 -19.84 4.83 17.11
N ILE A 73 -19.33 3.71 16.62
CA ILE A 73 -20.16 2.79 15.85
C ILE A 73 -21.14 2.09 16.80
N GLU A 74 -22.36 1.82 16.33
CA GLU A 74 -23.20 0.85 17.03
C GLU A 74 -22.57 -0.53 16.78
N PRO A 75 -22.28 -1.32 17.83
CA PRO A 75 -21.58 -2.58 17.68
C PRO A 75 -22.37 -3.55 16.79
N GLY A 76 -21.65 -4.31 15.97
CA GLY A 76 -22.21 -5.34 15.10
C GLY A 76 -22.83 -6.50 15.89
N ASP A 77 -23.33 -7.50 15.16
CA ASP A 77 -23.93 -8.69 15.78
C ASP A 77 -22.88 -9.66 16.39
N SER A 78 -21.58 -9.43 16.13
CA SER A 78 -20.46 -10.21 16.67
C SER A 78 -19.24 -9.33 16.91
N HIS A 79 -18.40 -9.73 17.87
CA HIS A 79 -17.12 -9.12 18.19
C HIS A 79 -15.93 -10.04 17.87
N HIS A 80 -16.12 -11.10 17.09
CA HIS A 80 -15.08 -12.08 16.80
C HIS A 80 -13.77 -11.42 16.35
N PRO A 81 -12.59 -11.84 16.86
CA PRO A 81 -11.30 -11.20 16.55
C PRO A 81 -10.77 -11.45 15.11
N GLY A 82 -11.66 -11.77 14.17
CA GLY A 82 -11.32 -12.00 12.76
C GLY A 82 -10.81 -13.42 12.43
N PRO A 83 -10.01 -13.57 11.36
CA PRO A 83 -9.52 -14.87 10.85
C PRO A 83 -8.44 -15.48 11.76
N PRO A 84 -7.97 -16.72 11.53
CA PRO A 84 -6.76 -17.26 12.14
C PRO A 84 -5.53 -16.35 11.96
N ARG A 85 -4.52 -16.46 12.82
CA ARG A 85 -3.24 -15.75 12.70
C ARG A 85 -2.11 -16.70 12.35
N PHE A 86 -1.27 -16.30 11.41
CA PHE A 86 -0.06 -16.99 11.02
C PHE A 86 1.14 -16.12 11.40
N THR A 87 2.05 -16.68 12.18
CA THR A 87 3.20 -15.93 12.71
C THR A 87 4.36 -16.88 13.02
N SER A 88 5.51 -16.35 13.39
CA SER A 88 6.71 -17.12 13.73
C SER A 88 7.16 -16.85 15.16
N VAL A 89 7.78 -17.84 15.80
CA VAL A 89 8.34 -17.65 17.14
C VAL A 89 9.44 -16.60 17.10
N GLY A 90 9.23 -15.49 17.82
CA GLY A 90 10.14 -14.36 17.84
C GLY A 90 10.17 -13.57 16.54
N ALA A 91 9.03 -13.51 15.83
CA ALA A 91 8.76 -12.48 14.83
C ALA A 91 8.95 -11.09 15.47
N GLU A 92 9.59 -10.19 14.75
CA GLU A 92 9.79 -8.80 15.17
C GLU A 92 8.67 -7.93 14.59
N PRO A 93 8.15 -6.93 15.32
CA PRO A 93 7.12 -6.05 14.79
C PRO A 93 7.60 -5.28 13.56
N LEU A 94 6.73 -5.11 12.56
CA LEU A 94 7.04 -4.35 11.33
C LEU A 94 7.57 -2.93 11.62
N GLY A 95 7.12 -2.33 12.74
CA GLY A 95 7.55 -1.00 13.19
C GLY A 95 9.02 -0.89 13.63
N GLU A 96 9.74 -2.00 13.85
CA GLU A 96 11.17 -1.96 14.23
C GLU A 96 12.11 -1.70 13.03
N LEU A 97 11.67 -1.95 11.80
CA LEU A 97 12.54 -1.98 10.61
C LEU A 97 13.16 -0.64 10.22
N LEU A 98 12.58 0.48 10.66
CA LEU A 98 13.21 1.81 10.49
C LEU A 98 14.42 2.04 11.44
N HIS A 99 14.72 1.10 12.34
CA HIS A 99 15.89 1.17 13.25
C HIS A 99 17.15 0.48 12.71
N GLY A 100 17.18 0.08 11.42
CA GLY A 100 18.28 -0.68 10.81
C GLY A 100 19.68 -0.02 10.89
N PRO A 101 20.78 -0.81 10.85
CA PRO A 101 22.16 -0.33 11.01
C PRO A 101 22.62 0.51 9.81
N GLY A 102 22.31 1.80 9.84
CA GLY A 102 22.60 2.75 8.76
C GLY A 102 21.92 4.11 8.93
N THR A 103 20.93 4.22 9.81
CA THR A 103 20.20 5.46 10.16
C THR A 103 21.00 6.41 11.07
N ASP A 104 22.31 6.50 10.86
CA ASP A 104 23.22 7.42 11.57
C ASP A 104 23.08 8.87 11.03
N THR A 105 21.84 9.31 10.76
CA THR A 105 21.53 10.73 10.67
C THR A 105 21.42 11.26 12.10
N ASN A 106 22.13 12.35 12.39
CA ASN A 106 22.37 12.90 13.73
C ASN A 106 21.11 13.52 14.41
N LEU A 107 19.93 12.95 14.20
CA LEU A 107 18.64 13.40 14.73
C LEU A 107 17.79 12.21 15.21
N SER A 108 18.36 11.33 16.03
CA SER A 108 17.57 10.50 16.97
C SER A 108 17.02 11.39 18.08
N PRO A 109 15.73 11.26 18.43
CA PRO A 109 15.38 10.40 19.57
C PRO A 109 14.05 9.66 19.27
N LEU A 110 14.02 8.34 19.08
CA LEU A 110 14.05 7.36 20.15
C LEU A 110 13.90 5.97 19.51
N ASP A 111 14.56 4.97 20.11
CA ASP A 111 14.19 3.56 19.99
C ASP A 111 12.75 3.42 20.53
N VAL A 112 11.75 3.45 19.66
CA VAL A 112 10.35 3.24 20.04
C VAL A 112 9.84 2.12 19.16
N GLU A 113 9.67 0.95 19.77
CA GLU A 113 8.74 -0.07 19.28
C GLU A 113 7.36 0.59 19.30
N LEU A 114 6.76 0.80 18.12
CA LEU A 114 5.34 1.13 18.05
C LEU A 114 4.59 -0.06 18.66
N SER A 115 3.74 0.18 19.66
CA SER A 115 2.94 -0.89 20.27
C SER A 115 2.06 -1.52 19.21
N GLY A 116 1.98 -2.86 19.16
CA GLY A 116 0.89 -3.56 18.48
C GLY A 116 0.90 -3.60 16.96
N VAL A 117 1.99 -3.23 16.29
CA VAL A 117 2.04 -3.33 14.82
C VAL A 117 2.01 -4.78 14.33
N ASP A 118 2.54 -5.72 15.12
CA ASP A 118 2.44 -7.15 14.84
C ASP A 118 2.10 -7.93 16.12
N GLY A 119 1.29 -8.98 15.99
CA GLY A 119 0.84 -9.81 17.12
C GLY A 119 -0.29 -9.23 17.99
N ASP A 120 -0.88 -8.08 17.63
CA ASP A 120 -2.03 -7.55 18.35
C ASP A 120 -3.30 -8.39 18.11
N LEU A 121 -4.01 -8.65 19.20
CA LEU A 121 -5.28 -9.36 19.20
C LEU A 121 -6.33 -8.46 19.83
N ALA A 122 -7.37 -8.17 19.05
CA ALA A 122 -8.45 -7.29 19.46
C ALA A 122 -9.80 -7.81 18.95
N PRO A 123 -10.91 -7.51 19.66
CA PRO A 123 -12.25 -7.69 19.12
C PRO A 123 -12.42 -6.86 17.83
N PHE A 124 -13.02 -7.46 16.79
CA PHE A 124 -13.52 -6.67 15.67
C PHE A 124 -14.82 -5.98 16.11
N ASP A 125 -15.11 -4.83 15.53
CA ASP A 125 -16.27 -3.98 15.88
C ASP A 125 -16.49 -3.82 17.39
N PRO A 126 -15.50 -3.30 18.15
CA PRO A 126 -15.55 -3.29 19.61
C PRO A 126 -16.68 -2.41 20.16
N ASP A 127 -17.36 -2.89 21.21
CA ASP A 127 -18.04 -2.00 22.15
C ASP A 127 -16.97 -1.33 23.02
N ARG A 128 -16.75 -0.03 22.78
CA ARG A 128 -15.72 0.75 23.47
C ARG A 128 -15.89 0.83 24.99
N ASP A 129 -17.09 0.59 25.50
CA ASP A 129 -17.43 0.66 26.93
C ASP A 129 -17.43 -0.74 27.59
N ALA A 130 -17.14 -1.80 26.82
CA ALA A 130 -17.09 -3.18 27.30
C ALA A 130 -15.65 -3.63 27.66
N ASP A 131 -15.58 -4.69 28.46
CA ASP A 131 -14.34 -5.39 28.80
C ASP A 131 -14.26 -6.69 28.00
N TYR A 132 -13.08 -7.01 27.48
CA TYR A 132 -12.79 -8.27 26.80
C TYR A 132 -11.67 -8.97 27.55
N ALA A 133 -11.84 -10.26 27.85
CA ALA A 133 -10.85 -11.04 28.58
C ALA A 133 -10.29 -12.15 27.71
N TRP A 134 -8.97 -12.21 27.61
CA TRP A 134 -8.26 -13.19 26.80
C TRP A 134 -7.69 -14.32 27.65
N SER A 135 -7.74 -15.55 27.13
CA SER A 135 -7.10 -16.69 27.76
C SER A 135 -6.59 -17.71 26.74
N ILE A 136 -5.55 -18.47 27.12
CA ILE A 136 -5.02 -19.56 26.31
C ILE A 136 -5.77 -20.84 26.67
N ALA A 137 -6.64 -21.31 25.78
CA ALA A 137 -7.40 -22.55 25.96
C ALA A 137 -6.54 -23.78 25.67
N GLU A 138 -5.77 -23.74 24.57
CA GLU A 138 -4.82 -24.79 24.19
C GLU A 138 -3.50 -24.18 23.72
N ALA A 139 -2.38 -24.84 24.04
CA ALA A 139 -1.05 -24.43 23.65
C ALA A 139 -0.13 -25.65 23.47
N PRO A 140 0.99 -25.49 22.73
CA PRO A 140 2.04 -26.51 22.68
C PRO A 140 2.51 -26.90 24.08
N ALA A 141 2.74 -28.20 24.31
CA ALA A 141 3.01 -28.72 25.66
C ALA A 141 4.28 -28.15 26.34
N ALA A 142 5.16 -27.49 25.58
CA ALA A 142 6.37 -26.85 26.08
C ALA A 142 6.24 -25.33 26.24
N SER A 143 5.09 -24.76 25.85
CA SER A 143 4.84 -23.32 25.95
C SER A 143 4.64 -22.89 27.40
N GLU A 144 5.20 -21.73 27.71
CA GLU A 144 5.01 -20.92 28.91
C GLU A 144 4.45 -19.53 28.55
N ALA A 145 3.94 -19.35 27.33
CA ALA A 145 3.32 -18.10 26.88
C ALA A 145 2.14 -17.72 27.79
N ASP A 146 1.91 -16.42 27.91
CA ASP A 146 0.85 -15.83 28.73
C ASP A 146 0.21 -14.68 27.95
N LEU A 147 -0.98 -14.27 28.39
CA LEU A 147 -1.71 -13.16 27.81
C LEU A 147 -1.84 -12.04 28.84
N GLY A 148 -1.89 -10.80 28.35
CA GLY A 148 -2.16 -9.62 29.18
C GLY A 148 -3.56 -9.64 29.80
N ASP A 149 -3.84 -8.67 30.67
CA ASP A 149 -5.14 -8.47 31.34
C ASP A 149 -5.96 -7.29 30.74
N THR A 150 -5.64 -6.90 29.51
CA THR A 150 -6.27 -5.83 28.74
C THR A 150 -7.22 -6.38 27.68
N SER A 151 -8.12 -5.53 27.15
CA SER A 151 -9.09 -5.92 26.11
C SER A 151 -8.44 -6.12 24.74
N VAL A 152 -7.35 -5.40 24.47
CA VAL A 152 -6.43 -5.64 23.35
C VAL A 152 -5.16 -6.22 23.94
N VAL A 153 -4.69 -7.36 23.44
CA VAL A 153 -3.51 -8.06 23.96
C VAL A 153 -2.50 -8.30 22.86
N HIS A 154 -1.21 -8.27 23.23
CA HIS A 154 -0.11 -8.60 22.33
C HIS A 154 0.35 -10.02 22.64
N PHE A 155 0.18 -10.92 21.68
CA PHE A 155 0.47 -12.34 21.88
C PHE A 155 1.76 -12.76 21.17
N GLU A 156 2.76 -13.12 21.97
CA GLU A 156 4.04 -13.63 21.49
C GLU A 156 4.14 -15.14 21.71
N PRO A 157 4.05 -15.97 20.66
CA PRO A 157 4.25 -17.41 20.81
C PRO A 157 5.71 -17.72 21.13
N ASP A 158 5.93 -18.55 22.14
CA ASP A 158 7.26 -18.92 22.63
C ASP A 158 7.77 -20.28 22.10
N VAL A 159 6.87 -21.09 21.54
CA VAL A 159 7.16 -22.42 20.98
C VAL A 159 6.39 -22.63 19.69
N PRO A 160 6.99 -23.23 18.64
CA PRO A 160 6.27 -23.49 17.41
C PRO A 160 5.12 -24.48 17.63
N GLY A 161 3.99 -24.22 16.99
CA GLY A 161 2.78 -25.05 17.06
C GLY A 161 1.51 -24.22 16.93
N GLU A 162 0.38 -24.87 17.20
CA GLU A 162 -0.93 -24.24 17.21
C GLU A 162 -1.32 -23.85 18.65
N TYR A 163 -1.82 -22.63 18.80
CA TYR A 163 -2.42 -22.09 20.00
C TYR A 163 -3.90 -21.83 19.72
N ARG A 164 -4.76 -22.17 20.68
CA ARG A 164 -6.18 -21.82 20.67
C ARG A 164 -6.43 -20.85 21.80
N LEU A 165 -6.75 -19.62 21.42
CA LEU A 165 -7.06 -18.54 22.33
C LEU A 165 -8.58 -18.40 22.44
N GLU A 166 -9.06 -17.98 23.60
CA GLU A 166 -10.46 -17.64 23.87
C GLU A 166 -10.55 -16.16 24.25
N MET A 167 -11.49 -15.43 23.66
CA MET A 167 -11.85 -14.07 24.02
C MET A 167 -13.27 -14.04 24.56
N ASP A 168 -13.42 -13.78 25.86
CA ASP A 168 -14.71 -13.56 26.51
C ASP A 168 -15.12 -12.10 26.35
N GLY A 169 -16.19 -11.85 25.58
CA GLY A 169 -16.80 -10.54 25.37
C GLY A 169 -18.16 -10.37 26.07
N PRO A 170 -18.87 -9.26 25.85
CA PRO A 170 -20.15 -8.97 26.50
C PRO A 170 -21.27 -9.94 26.12
N ASP A 171 -21.30 -10.40 24.86
CA ASP A 171 -22.39 -11.20 24.30
C ASP A 171 -21.99 -12.62 23.88
N GLU A 172 -20.69 -12.91 23.75
CA GLU A 172 -20.17 -14.19 23.28
C GLU A 172 -18.75 -14.50 23.79
N THR A 173 -18.37 -15.78 23.72
CA THR A 173 -16.98 -16.24 23.85
C THR A 173 -16.53 -16.70 22.48
N CYS A 174 -15.52 -16.04 21.92
CA CYS A 174 -14.96 -16.36 20.61
C CYS A 174 -13.65 -17.13 20.76
N GLU A 175 -13.31 -17.93 19.74
CA GLU A 175 -12.04 -18.64 19.70
C GLU A 175 -11.18 -18.11 18.56
N LEU A 176 -9.87 -18.10 18.76
CA LEU A 176 -8.91 -17.68 17.74
C LEU A 176 -7.77 -18.67 17.67
N THR A 177 -7.45 -19.12 16.47
CA THR A 177 -6.29 -19.95 16.17
C THR A 177 -5.10 -19.06 15.88
N VAL A 178 -3.99 -19.33 16.56
CA VAL A 178 -2.68 -18.77 16.22
C VAL A 178 -1.74 -19.91 15.87
N ARG A 179 -1.30 -19.95 14.60
CA ARG A 179 -0.32 -20.91 14.11
C ARG A 179 1.07 -20.27 14.12
N ALA A 180 1.92 -20.72 15.05
CA ALA A 180 3.27 -20.23 15.24
C ALA A 180 4.33 -21.13 14.57
N PHE A 181 4.97 -20.67 13.51
CA PHE A 181 6.05 -21.36 12.81
C PHE A 181 7.37 -21.29 13.61
N PRO A 182 8.37 -22.15 13.28
CA PRO A 182 9.72 -21.99 13.80
C PRO A 182 10.25 -20.57 13.64
N LYS A 183 11.23 -20.18 14.46
CA LYS A 183 11.88 -18.90 14.26
C LYS A 183 12.50 -18.84 12.86
N GLU A 184 12.14 -17.80 12.13
CA GLU A 184 12.57 -17.52 10.76
C GLU A 184 13.70 -16.48 10.76
N ASP A 185 14.55 -16.53 9.75
CA ASP A 185 15.49 -15.46 9.41
C ASP A 185 14.89 -14.63 8.27
N GLU A 186 14.97 -13.30 8.33
CA GLU A 186 14.48 -12.43 7.26
C GLU A 186 15.19 -12.72 5.93
N ASP A 187 16.44 -13.20 5.99
CA ASP A 187 17.24 -13.57 4.82
C ASP A 187 16.80 -14.90 4.15
N ASP A 188 15.93 -15.68 4.80
CA ASP A 188 15.44 -16.97 4.30
C ASP A 188 14.38 -16.79 3.19
N PRO A 189 14.38 -17.63 2.15
CA PRO A 189 13.44 -17.53 1.04
C PRO A 189 11.99 -17.79 1.49
N GLN A 190 11.08 -16.86 1.19
CA GLN A 190 9.66 -17.01 1.50
C GLN A 190 8.89 -17.71 0.35
N PRO A 191 8.19 -18.82 0.61
CA PRO A 191 7.30 -19.42 -0.39
C PRO A 191 6.04 -18.57 -0.58
N ARG A 192 5.28 -18.87 -1.63
CA ARG A 192 4.00 -18.23 -1.96
C ARG A 192 2.91 -19.28 -2.07
N VAL A 193 1.66 -18.90 -1.80
CA VAL A 193 0.49 -19.73 -2.05
C VAL A 193 -0.63 -18.89 -2.64
N THR A 194 -1.39 -19.47 -3.56
CA THR A 194 -2.65 -18.92 -4.04
C THR A 194 -3.70 -20.02 -4.01
N LEU A 195 -4.85 -19.74 -3.43
CA LEU A 195 -5.95 -20.69 -3.31
C LEU A 195 -6.97 -20.52 -4.42
N SER A 196 -7.46 -21.66 -4.89
CA SER A 196 -8.62 -21.73 -5.77
C SER A 196 -9.62 -22.77 -5.29
N ALA A 197 -10.89 -22.56 -5.62
CA ALA A 197 -11.94 -23.51 -5.27
C ALA A 197 -12.94 -23.67 -6.42
N GLU A 198 -13.17 -24.92 -6.82
CA GLU A 198 -14.13 -25.27 -7.85
C GLU A 198 -14.98 -26.49 -7.44
N LEU A 199 -16.15 -26.65 -8.05
CA LEU A 199 -16.93 -27.88 -7.89
C LEU A 199 -16.33 -29.00 -8.74
N ASN A 200 -16.33 -30.22 -8.19
CA ASN A 200 -16.02 -31.43 -8.95
C ASN A 200 -17.06 -31.68 -10.08
N GLU A 201 -16.77 -32.63 -10.98
CA GLU A 201 -17.65 -32.95 -12.12
C GLU A 201 -19.09 -33.34 -11.73
N ASP A 202 -19.27 -33.92 -10.54
CA ASP A 202 -20.57 -34.36 -10.01
C ASP A 202 -21.34 -33.24 -9.29
N GLY A 203 -20.69 -32.11 -8.98
CA GLY A 203 -21.24 -30.95 -8.29
C GLY A 203 -21.58 -31.20 -6.81
N ASP A 204 -20.98 -32.22 -6.20
CA ASP A 204 -21.24 -32.63 -4.81
C ASP A 204 -20.07 -32.38 -3.85
N GLN A 205 -18.91 -31.94 -4.38
CA GLN A 205 -17.74 -31.58 -3.60
C GLN A 205 -17.07 -30.32 -4.15
N PHE A 206 -16.65 -29.44 -3.24
CA PHE A 206 -15.63 -28.43 -3.50
C PHE A 206 -14.25 -29.09 -3.53
N ILE A 207 -13.47 -28.72 -4.53
CA ILE A 207 -12.05 -29.02 -4.66
C ILE A 207 -11.31 -27.72 -4.41
N VAL A 208 -10.60 -27.65 -3.29
CA VAL A 208 -9.79 -26.49 -2.90
C VAL A 208 -8.34 -26.81 -3.23
N GLU A 209 -7.73 -26.08 -4.15
CA GLU A 209 -6.35 -26.26 -4.61
C GLU A 209 -5.48 -25.08 -4.16
N ALA A 210 -4.36 -25.40 -3.51
CA ALA A 210 -3.33 -24.46 -3.14
C ALA A 210 -2.19 -24.55 -4.16
N ASP A 211 -2.02 -23.52 -4.99
CA ASP A 211 -0.85 -23.39 -5.87
C ASP A 211 0.34 -22.86 -5.08
N ALA A 212 1.04 -23.77 -4.37
CA ALA A 212 2.23 -23.41 -3.61
C ALA A 212 3.46 -23.31 -4.51
N ARG A 213 4.20 -22.21 -4.40
CA ARG A 213 5.40 -21.92 -5.20
C ARG A 213 6.59 -21.60 -4.29
N PRO A 214 7.77 -22.18 -4.54
CA PRO A 214 8.96 -21.77 -3.81
C PRO A 214 9.33 -20.32 -4.18
N SER A 215 10.08 -19.66 -3.30
CA SER A 215 10.79 -18.42 -3.66
C SER A 215 11.66 -18.66 -4.89
N PRO A 216 11.81 -17.69 -5.82
CA PRO A 216 12.76 -17.80 -6.93
C PRO A 216 14.21 -18.06 -6.46
N ASP A 217 14.55 -17.62 -5.26
CA ASP A 217 15.86 -17.81 -4.63
C ASP A 217 16.01 -19.12 -3.85
N SER A 218 14.94 -19.92 -3.72
CA SER A 218 14.98 -21.21 -3.05
C SER A 218 15.55 -22.31 -3.95
N ASP A 219 16.31 -23.24 -3.36
CA ASP A 219 16.76 -24.47 -4.03
C ASP A 219 15.67 -25.57 -4.02
N ASN A 220 14.55 -25.36 -3.30
CA ASN A 220 13.47 -26.33 -3.14
C ASN A 220 12.54 -26.38 -4.36
N ALA A 221 12.00 -27.57 -4.63
CA ALA A 221 10.98 -27.74 -5.65
C ALA A 221 9.57 -27.63 -5.04
N VAL A 222 8.55 -27.46 -5.89
CA VAL A 222 7.14 -27.40 -5.46
C VAL A 222 6.76 -28.63 -4.63
N GLU A 223 7.24 -29.82 -5.00
CA GLU A 223 6.99 -31.06 -4.26
C GLU A 223 7.64 -31.15 -2.87
N ASP A 224 8.58 -30.25 -2.55
CA ASP A 224 9.24 -30.18 -1.25
C ASP A 224 8.46 -29.28 -0.25
N LEU A 225 7.49 -28.50 -0.73
CA LEU A 225 6.67 -27.60 0.09
C LEU A 225 5.55 -28.34 0.81
N ASP A 226 5.45 -28.12 2.12
CA ASP A 226 4.28 -28.50 2.91
C ASP A 226 3.18 -27.44 2.74
N VAL A 227 1.90 -27.85 2.78
CA VAL A 227 0.75 -26.93 2.81
C VAL A 227 -0.18 -27.32 3.94
N GLU A 228 -0.49 -26.36 4.80
CA GLU A 228 -1.42 -26.51 5.91
C GLU A 228 -2.74 -25.79 5.58
N PHE A 229 -3.90 -26.44 5.83
CA PHE A 229 -5.23 -25.87 5.60
C PHE A 229 -5.94 -25.62 6.93
N TYR A 230 -6.64 -24.49 7.04
CA TYR A 230 -7.38 -24.07 8.23
C TYR A 230 -8.79 -23.63 7.87
N VAL A 231 -9.78 -24.04 8.66
CA VAL A 231 -11.11 -23.40 8.61
C VAL A 231 -11.00 -22.11 9.42
N ASP A 232 -11.57 -21.03 8.90
CA ASP A 232 -11.68 -19.79 9.66
C ASP A 232 -12.44 -20.00 10.97
N ASP A 233 -11.94 -19.42 12.05
CA ASP A 233 -12.49 -19.66 13.39
C ASP A 233 -13.95 -19.21 13.53
N ARG A 234 -14.36 -18.23 12.73
CA ARG A 234 -15.74 -17.73 12.63
C ARG A 234 -16.71 -18.75 12.03
N ASP A 235 -16.19 -19.68 11.22
CA ASP A 235 -16.99 -20.59 10.39
C ASP A 235 -16.95 -22.03 10.92
N ARG A 236 -16.39 -22.27 12.12
CA ARG A 236 -16.21 -23.61 12.72
C ARG A 236 -17.52 -24.39 12.85
N ASP A 237 -18.62 -23.71 13.17
CA ASP A 237 -19.95 -24.32 13.33
C ASP A 237 -20.69 -24.46 11.99
N ALA A 238 -20.20 -23.85 10.91
CA ALA A 238 -20.79 -23.93 9.57
C ALA A 238 -20.49 -25.28 8.87
N LEU A 239 -19.51 -26.04 9.40
CA LEU A 239 -19.19 -27.42 8.99
C LEU A 239 -19.74 -28.43 10.00
N ASP A 240 -20.68 -29.28 9.57
CA ASP A 240 -21.34 -30.32 10.39
C ASP A 240 -20.35 -31.32 11.07
N ASP A 241 -19.11 -31.42 10.56
CA ASP A 241 -17.97 -32.13 11.18
C ASP A 241 -16.65 -31.48 10.70
N PRO A 242 -15.89 -30.76 11.55
CA PRO A 242 -14.62 -30.15 11.15
C PRO A 242 -13.54 -31.18 10.74
N GLY A 243 -13.74 -32.48 11.01
CA GLY A 243 -12.95 -33.57 10.43
C GLY A 243 -13.22 -33.86 8.95
N LEU A 244 -14.11 -33.09 8.29
CA LEU A 244 -14.44 -33.19 6.86
C LEU A 244 -13.59 -32.30 5.94
N LEU A 245 -12.73 -31.42 6.47
CA LEU A 245 -11.47 -31.14 5.76
C LEU A 245 -10.72 -32.45 5.75
N VAL A 246 -11.00 -33.29 4.76
CA VAL A 246 -10.20 -34.46 4.47
C VAL A 246 -9.11 -33.91 3.57
N PRO A 247 -7.91 -33.56 4.10
CA PRO A 247 -6.78 -33.45 3.21
C PRO A 247 -6.72 -34.78 2.49
N SER A 248 -6.78 -34.73 1.16
CA SER A 248 -6.83 -35.92 0.31
C SER A 248 -5.47 -36.59 0.37
N SER A 249 -5.07 -37.15 1.51
CA SER A 249 -3.83 -37.89 1.66
C SER A 249 -3.99 -39.27 1.02
N VAL A 250 -4.07 -39.27 -0.30
CA VAL A 250 -3.78 -40.44 -1.13
C VAL A 250 -2.41 -40.21 -1.73
N SER A 251 -1.39 -40.57 -0.94
CA SER A 251 -0.03 -40.80 -1.45
C SER A 251 0.66 -39.57 -2.03
N GLY A 252 1.20 -38.70 -1.16
CA GLY A 252 2.31 -37.76 -1.40
C GLY A 252 2.25 -36.93 -2.69
N THR A 253 1.93 -35.64 -2.56
CA THR A 253 2.03 -34.50 -3.52
C THR A 253 0.73 -33.69 -3.76
N SER A 254 -0.39 -33.86 -3.04
CA SER A 254 -1.58 -33.03 -3.32
C SER A 254 -1.72 -31.85 -2.36
N HIS A 255 -1.43 -30.65 -2.86
CA HIS A 255 -1.82 -29.36 -2.29
C HIS A 255 -3.34 -29.12 -2.46
N THR A 256 -4.16 -30.12 -2.13
CA THR A 256 -5.61 -30.10 -2.40
C THR A 256 -6.42 -30.62 -1.22
N ALA A 257 -7.43 -29.86 -0.81
CA ALA A 257 -8.45 -30.25 0.15
C ALA A 257 -9.80 -30.47 -0.56
N THR A 258 -10.67 -31.29 0.01
CA THR A 258 -12.03 -31.49 -0.52
C THR A 258 -13.06 -31.30 0.58
N VAL A 259 -14.17 -30.62 0.25
CA VAL A 259 -15.27 -30.36 1.18
C VAL A 259 -16.59 -30.75 0.51
N PRO A 260 -17.39 -31.66 1.09
CA PRO A 260 -18.72 -31.95 0.55
C PRO A 260 -19.61 -30.70 0.56
N VAL A 261 -20.32 -30.42 -0.54
CA VAL A 261 -21.23 -29.27 -0.61
C VAL A 261 -22.32 -29.37 0.46
N GLU A 262 -22.81 -30.59 0.74
CA GLU A 262 -23.83 -30.82 1.78
C GLU A 262 -23.36 -30.56 3.21
N ALA A 263 -22.05 -30.45 3.44
CA ALA A 263 -21.47 -30.13 4.75
C ALA A 263 -21.35 -28.61 4.99
N VAL A 264 -21.45 -27.80 3.94
CA VAL A 264 -21.42 -26.33 3.99
C VAL A 264 -22.85 -25.84 4.24
N THR A 265 -23.16 -25.54 5.50
CA THR A 265 -24.51 -25.12 5.91
C THR A 265 -24.72 -23.62 5.88
N GLU A 266 -23.63 -22.87 6.09
CA GLU A 266 -23.46 -21.44 5.93
C GLU A 266 -22.15 -21.18 5.19
N THR A 267 -21.80 -19.93 4.94
CA THR A 267 -20.53 -19.56 4.31
C THR A 267 -19.34 -20.14 5.10
N VAL A 268 -18.37 -20.74 4.40
CA VAL A 268 -17.15 -21.31 5.00
C VAL A 268 -15.92 -20.73 4.32
N ARG A 269 -15.04 -20.10 5.09
CA ARG A 269 -13.71 -19.66 4.64
C ARG A 269 -12.67 -20.73 4.95
N ILE A 270 -11.83 -21.04 3.96
CA ILE A 270 -10.73 -21.99 4.09
C ILE A 270 -9.44 -21.28 3.74
N HIS A 271 -8.54 -21.22 4.71
CA HIS A 271 -7.21 -20.64 4.61
C HIS A 271 -6.18 -21.72 4.26
N ALA A 272 -5.11 -21.34 3.58
CA ALA A 272 -3.93 -22.19 3.40
C ALA A 272 -2.64 -21.39 3.52
N VAL A 273 -1.62 -22.08 4.03
CA VAL A 273 -0.26 -21.57 4.16
C VAL A 273 0.71 -22.59 3.60
N ALA A 274 1.59 -22.17 2.70
CA ALA A 274 2.73 -22.97 2.26
C ALA A 274 3.89 -22.79 3.24
N VAL A 275 4.62 -23.88 3.53
CA VAL A 275 5.66 -23.92 4.55
C VAL A 275 6.95 -24.46 3.93
N ASP A 276 8.02 -23.68 4.09
CA ASP A 276 9.40 -24.02 3.76
C ASP A 276 10.34 -23.58 4.90
N ASP A 277 11.53 -23.04 4.59
CA ASP A 277 12.39 -22.31 5.53
C ASP A 277 11.64 -21.12 6.18
N ARG A 278 10.69 -20.51 5.46
CA ARG A 278 9.67 -19.58 5.96
C ARG A 278 8.26 -20.04 5.58
N HIS A 279 7.25 -19.51 6.25
CA HIS A 279 5.85 -19.63 5.83
C HIS A 279 5.48 -18.55 4.79
N SER A 280 4.55 -18.90 3.89
CA SER A 280 3.97 -17.94 2.96
C SER A 280 2.98 -17.02 3.67
N VAL A 281 2.72 -15.87 3.05
CA VAL A 281 1.46 -15.13 3.28
C VAL A 281 0.29 -16.09 3.11
N ALA A 282 -0.65 -16.07 4.05
CA ALA A 282 -1.83 -16.94 3.97
C ALA A 282 -2.81 -16.42 2.92
N ASP A 283 -3.41 -17.35 2.19
CA ASP A 283 -4.52 -17.04 1.27
C ASP A 283 -5.78 -17.77 1.73
N PHE A 284 -6.96 -17.36 1.26
CA PHE A 284 -8.22 -18.03 1.56
C PHE A 284 -9.26 -17.96 0.44
N VAL A 285 -10.14 -18.96 0.44
CA VAL A 285 -11.33 -19.04 -0.43
C VAL A 285 -12.60 -19.09 0.40
N ARG A 286 -13.69 -18.58 -0.16
CA ARG A 286 -15.04 -18.63 0.42
C ARG A 286 -15.87 -19.67 -0.31
N LEU A 287 -16.49 -20.59 0.43
CA LEU A 287 -17.41 -21.61 -0.08
C LEU A 287 -18.83 -21.31 0.38
N GLU A 288 -19.80 -21.40 -0.53
CA GLU A 288 -21.20 -21.13 -0.21
C GLU A 288 -22.07 -22.39 -0.24
N PRO A 289 -23.15 -22.47 0.58
CA PRO A 289 -24.05 -23.63 0.60
C PRO A 289 -24.72 -23.97 -0.74
N ASP A 290 -24.77 -23.00 -1.67
CA ASP A 290 -25.36 -23.18 -2.99
C ASP A 290 -24.38 -23.73 -4.04
N GLY A 291 -23.13 -23.97 -3.66
CA GLY A 291 -22.08 -24.48 -4.53
C GLY A 291 -21.22 -23.40 -5.19
N SER A 292 -21.48 -22.11 -4.93
CA SER A 292 -20.62 -21.03 -5.42
C SER A 292 -19.36 -20.86 -4.56
N THR A 293 -18.34 -20.26 -5.16
CA THR A 293 -17.05 -19.96 -4.55
C THR A 293 -16.68 -18.50 -4.82
N ALA A 294 -15.86 -17.93 -3.94
CA ALA A 294 -15.25 -16.62 -4.13
C ALA A 294 -13.80 -16.60 -3.64
N HIS A 295 -13.03 -15.64 -4.16
CA HIS A 295 -11.60 -15.45 -3.90
C HIS A 295 -11.40 -14.05 -3.31
N PRO A 296 -11.61 -13.87 -1.99
CA PRO A 296 -11.76 -12.51 -1.44
C PRO A 296 -10.46 -11.72 -1.34
N ASN A 297 -9.31 -12.34 -1.59
CA ASN A 297 -8.01 -11.68 -1.68
C ASN A 297 -7.66 -11.25 -3.11
N ASP A 298 -8.42 -11.69 -4.13
CA ASP A 298 -8.25 -11.16 -5.47
C ASP A 298 -8.61 -9.65 -5.43
N PRO A 299 -7.77 -8.78 -6.02
CA PRO A 299 -8.05 -7.36 -6.05
C PRO A 299 -9.30 -7.07 -6.90
N PRO A 300 -9.97 -5.92 -6.71
CA PRO A 300 -11.05 -5.51 -7.60
C PRO A 300 -10.59 -5.51 -9.06
N GLU A 301 -11.29 -6.19 -9.97
CA GLU A 301 -10.84 -6.37 -11.37
C GLU A 301 -10.46 -5.05 -12.04
N TRP A 302 -11.09 -3.94 -11.64
CA TRP A 302 -10.83 -2.64 -12.23
C TRP A 302 -9.44 -2.07 -11.91
N ILE A 303 -8.79 -2.44 -10.80
CA ILE A 303 -7.49 -1.85 -10.42
C ILE A 303 -6.35 -2.44 -11.24
N GLU A 304 -6.46 -3.67 -11.73
CA GLU A 304 -5.34 -4.39 -12.35
C GLU A 304 -4.77 -3.63 -13.56
N ASP A 305 -5.62 -3.00 -14.35
CA ASP A 305 -5.24 -2.25 -15.55
C ASP A 305 -5.51 -0.75 -15.49
N ALA A 306 -6.06 -0.24 -14.39
CA ALA A 306 -6.39 1.18 -14.24
C ALA A 306 -5.17 2.09 -14.27
N THR A 307 -5.26 3.18 -15.03
CA THR A 307 -4.34 4.31 -14.94
C THR A 307 -4.74 5.20 -13.77
N ILE A 308 -3.90 5.21 -12.73
CA ILE A 308 -4.10 6.03 -11.52
C ILE A 308 -3.40 7.38 -11.70
N TYR A 309 -4.10 8.47 -11.39
CA TYR A 309 -3.53 9.81 -11.40
C TYR A 309 -3.53 10.40 -9.98
N GLU A 310 -2.35 10.60 -9.41
CA GLU A 310 -2.17 11.18 -8.09
C GLU A 310 -2.13 12.71 -8.19
N ILE A 311 -3.03 13.37 -7.44
CA ILE A 311 -3.10 14.81 -7.33
C ILE A 311 -2.65 15.23 -5.93
N PHE A 312 -1.54 15.98 -5.86
CA PHE A 312 -1.27 16.81 -4.68
C PHE A 312 -2.21 18.01 -4.70
N VAL A 313 -3.36 17.84 -4.05
CA VAL A 313 -4.57 18.66 -4.21
C VAL A 313 -4.27 20.15 -4.26
N ARG A 314 -3.53 20.68 -3.29
CA ARG A 314 -3.34 22.13 -3.11
C ARG A 314 -2.38 22.78 -4.11
N ARG A 315 -1.75 21.99 -4.98
CA ARG A 315 -0.84 22.46 -6.03
C ARG A 315 -1.36 22.14 -7.43
N PHE A 316 -2.57 21.59 -7.54
CA PHE A 316 -3.13 21.27 -8.84
C PHE A 316 -3.57 22.50 -9.65
N ASP A 317 -3.68 23.67 -9.02
CA ASP A 317 -3.89 24.97 -9.66
C ASP A 317 -3.35 26.07 -8.72
N ASP A 318 -3.42 27.34 -9.13
CA ASP A 318 -3.02 28.49 -8.29
C ASP A 318 -3.94 28.67 -7.07
N GLU A 319 -5.25 28.46 -7.26
CA GLU A 319 -6.28 28.47 -6.23
C GLU A 319 -7.18 27.23 -6.42
N VAL A 320 -7.04 26.24 -5.53
CA VAL A 320 -7.72 24.95 -5.68
C VAL A 320 -8.93 24.86 -4.77
N THR A 321 -10.06 24.48 -5.37
CA THR A 321 -11.28 23.99 -4.71
C THR A 321 -11.69 22.66 -5.35
N PHE A 322 -12.68 21.97 -4.78
CA PHE A 322 -13.26 20.80 -5.44
C PHE A 322 -13.87 21.15 -6.82
N GLU A 323 -14.52 22.31 -6.96
CA GLU A 323 -14.99 22.83 -8.26
C GLU A 323 -13.82 23.05 -9.25
N THR A 324 -12.65 23.50 -8.77
CA THR A 324 -11.45 23.64 -9.62
C THR A 324 -11.01 22.27 -10.15
N ILE A 325 -10.92 21.24 -9.31
CA ILE A 325 -10.57 19.88 -9.73
C ILE A 325 -11.63 19.33 -10.69
N GLU A 326 -12.92 19.52 -10.38
CA GLU A 326 -14.04 19.09 -11.24
C GLU A 326 -13.89 19.67 -12.65
N SER A 327 -13.50 20.94 -12.77
CA SER A 327 -13.30 21.61 -14.05
C SER A 327 -12.15 21.03 -14.90
N ARG A 328 -11.28 20.19 -14.30
CA ARG A 328 -10.18 19.50 -14.96
C ARG A 328 -10.48 18.04 -15.29
N LEU A 329 -11.64 17.51 -14.90
CA LEU A 329 -12.00 16.12 -15.18
C LEU A 329 -12.06 15.81 -16.70
N ASP A 330 -12.46 16.79 -17.54
CA ASP A 330 -12.43 16.61 -19.01
C ASP A 330 -11.00 16.39 -19.53
N TYR A 331 -9.99 17.02 -18.92
CA TYR A 331 -8.59 16.80 -19.26
C TYR A 331 -8.12 15.40 -18.82
N LEU A 332 -8.50 14.99 -17.62
CA LEU A 332 -8.14 13.68 -17.07
C LEU A 332 -8.81 12.53 -17.85
N GLU A 333 -10.06 12.71 -18.27
CA GLU A 333 -10.76 11.80 -19.17
C GLU A 333 -10.07 11.73 -20.56
N GLU A 334 -9.70 12.89 -21.14
CA GLU A 334 -8.99 12.92 -22.43
C GLU A 334 -7.60 12.26 -22.36
N LEU A 335 -6.91 12.39 -21.22
CA LEU A 335 -5.65 11.72 -20.94
C LEU A 335 -5.81 10.19 -20.82
N GLY A 336 -6.99 9.70 -20.43
CA GLY A 336 -7.28 8.28 -20.22
C GLY A 336 -7.06 7.81 -18.78
N VAL A 337 -7.34 8.67 -17.81
CA VAL A 337 -7.27 8.32 -16.38
C VAL A 337 -8.51 7.54 -15.94
N ASP A 338 -8.31 6.43 -15.22
CA ASP A 338 -9.40 5.59 -14.70
C ASP A 338 -9.69 5.83 -13.20
N ALA A 339 -8.70 6.34 -12.46
CA ALA A 339 -8.83 6.61 -11.04
C ALA A 339 -8.01 7.83 -10.59
N LEU A 340 -8.59 8.65 -9.71
CA LEU A 340 -7.91 9.77 -9.07
C LEU A 340 -7.56 9.42 -7.64
N TRP A 341 -6.28 9.47 -7.29
CA TRP A 341 -5.86 9.51 -5.91
C TRP A 341 -5.66 10.97 -5.49
N LEU A 342 -6.46 11.41 -4.52
CA LEU A 342 -6.35 12.76 -3.95
C LEU A 342 -5.63 12.68 -2.61
N THR A 343 -4.48 13.34 -2.49
CA THR A 343 -3.80 13.56 -1.18
C THR A 343 -4.76 14.24 -0.19
N PRO A 344 -4.51 14.20 1.14
CA PRO A 344 -5.51 14.52 2.16
C PRO A 344 -6.30 15.82 1.95
N VAL A 345 -7.63 15.65 1.90
CA VAL A 345 -8.62 16.72 1.66
C VAL A 345 -9.32 17.21 2.94
N LEU A 346 -9.06 16.55 4.07
CA LEU A 346 -9.69 16.85 5.36
C LEU A 346 -9.15 18.10 6.04
N ASP A 347 -9.92 18.62 7.01
CA ASP A 347 -9.44 19.70 7.85
C ASP A 347 -8.17 19.28 8.59
N ALA A 348 -7.12 20.09 8.45
CA ALA A 348 -5.77 19.80 8.92
C ALA A 348 -5.06 21.05 9.44
N HIS A 349 -3.90 20.88 10.08
CA HIS A 349 -3.11 22.03 10.51
C HIS A 349 -2.22 22.57 9.38
N SER A 350 -1.46 21.70 8.72
CA SER A 350 -0.49 22.03 7.67
C SER A 350 -1.10 22.62 6.41
N HIS A 351 -2.37 22.36 6.11
CA HIS A 351 -3.00 22.94 4.93
C HIS A 351 -3.09 24.47 5.00
N ARG A 352 -3.03 25.04 6.20
CA ARG A 352 -3.11 26.48 6.46
C ARG A 352 -1.75 27.16 6.51
N ASP A 353 -0.65 26.40 6.39
CA ASP A 353 0.71 26.90 6.61
C ASP A 353 1.72 26.34 5.59
N GLU A 354 1.97 27.11 4.54
CA GLU A 354 3.01 26.92 3.52
C GLU A 354 4.44 26.80 4.10
N THR A 355 4.67 27.25 5.34
CA THR A 355 5.99 27.21 5.97
C THR A 355 6.27 25.92 6.72
N GLN A 356 5.24 25.07 6.90
CA GLN A 356 5.44 23.73 7.43
C GLN A 356 6.29 22.92 6.45
N PRO A 357 7.18 22.04 6.95
CA PRO A 357 7.92 21.14 6.09
C PRO A 357 6.94 20.41 5.17
N GLY A 358 7.23 20.36 3.86
CA GLY A 358 6.35 19.73 2.89
C GLY A 358 4.96 20.36 2.70
N GLY A 359 4.64 21.47 3.38
CA GLY A 359 3.33 22.10 3.36
C GLY A 359 3.03 22.83 2.04
N PRO A 360 1.73 23.02 1.71
CA PRO A 360 0.54 22.62 2.47
C PRO A 360 0.06 21.19 2.12
N HIS A 361 0.18 20.21 3.03
CA HIS A 361 0.04 18.77 2.70
C HIS A 361 -1.23 18.08 3.24
N GLY A 362 -1.74 18.42 4.42
CA GLY A 362 -3.00 17.90 4.96
C GLY A 362 -2.91 16.63 5.82
N TYR A 363 -1.76 15.93 5.87
CA TYR A 363 -1.55 14.73 6.71
C TYR A 363 -1.67 14.93 8.24
N ASP A 364 -1.72 16.16 8.75
CA ASP A 364 -1.96 16.43 10.17
C ASP A 364 -3.44 16.80 10.40
N VAL A 365 -4.31 15.78 10.39
CA VAL A 365 -5.78 15.91 10.46
C VAL A 365 -6.26 16.49 11.80
N ILE A 366 -7.13 17.49 11.73
CA ILE A 366 -7.82 18.14 12.87
C ILE A 366 -9.26 17.66 13.00
N ASP A 367 -9.95 17.43 11.88
CA ASP A 367 -11.32 16.91 11.83
C ASP A 367 -11.42 15.81 10.77
N TYR A 368 -11.86 14.63 11.20
CA TYR A 368 -11.97 13.46 10.34
C TYR A 368 -13.26 13.40 9.52
N TYR A 369 -14.22 14.30 9.75
CA TYR A 369 -15.55 14.27 9.12
C TYR A 369 -15.85 15.49 8.24
N GLU A 370 -14.96 16.47 8.24
CA GLU A 370 -15.11 17.71 7.49
C GLU A 370 -13.94 17.88 6.52
N THR A 371 -14.26 18.22 5.27
CA THR A 371 -13.26 18.66 4.30
C THR A 371 -12.65 19.99 4.71
N ALA A 372 -11.45 20.28 4.22
CA ALA A 372 -10.79 21.54 4.51
C ALA A 372 -11.57 22.73 3.93
N ASP A 373 -11.84 23.75 4.76
CA ASP A 373 -12.64 24.93 4.40
C ASP A 373 -12.15 25.67 3.13
N ASP A 374 -10.85 25.58 2.81
CA ASP A 374 -10.25 26.18 1.62
C ASP A 374 -10.60 25.44 0.33
N LEU A 375 -10.88 24.13 0.41
CA LEU A 375 -11.22 23.29 -0.74
C LEU A 375 -12.72 23.30 -1.06
N GLY A 376 -13.57 23.37 -0.03
CA GLY A 376 -15.02 23.31 -0.17
C GLY A 376 -15.68 22.47 0.93
N SER A 377 -17.00 22.35 0.88
CA SER A 377 -17.78 21.52 1.79
C SER A 377 -17.73 20.04 1.40
N THR A 378 -18.13 19.15 2.32
CA THR A 378 -18.29 17.72 2.02
C THR A 378 -19.28 17.50 0.88
N GLU A 379 -20.34 18.31 0.75
CA GLU A 379 -21.24 18.23 -0.40
C GLU A 379 -20.57 18.64 -1.73
N ASP A 380 -19.60 19.56 -1.70
CA ASP A 380 -18.82 19.91 -2.89
C ASP A 380 -17.85 18.77 -3.27
N PHE A 381 -17.32 18.04 -2.28
CA PHE A 381 -16.52 16.84 -2.51
C PHE A 381 -17.35 15.70 -3.10
N GLU A 382 -18.53 15.42 -2.54
CA GLU A 382 -19.48 14.44 -3.11
C GLU A 382 -19.85 14.79 -4.57
N ALA A 383 -20.02 16.09 -4.88
CA ALA A 383 -20.27 16.53 -6.25
C ALA A 383 -19.09 16.28 -7.19
N LEU A 384 -17.86 16.50 -6.72
CA LEU A 384 -16.64 16.14 -7.47
C LEU A 384 -16.58 14.64 -7.75
N VAL A 385 -16.86 13.80 -6.75
CA VAL A 385 -16.85 12.34 -6.90
C VAL A 385 -17.90 11.89 -7.91
N GLU A 386 -19.14 12.38 -7.82
CA GLU A 386 -20.19 12.06 -8.80
C GLU A 386 -19.79 12.52 -10.22
N ALA A 387 -19.17 13.70 -10.35
CA ALA A 387 -18.71 14.20 -11.65
C ALA A 387 -17.54 13.35 -12.23
N ALA A 388 -16.70 12.77 -11.37
CA ALA A 388 -15.68 11.80 -11.78
C ALA A 388 -16.34 10.50 -12.26
N HIS A 389 -17.31 9.98 -11.52
CA HIS A 389 -18.09 8.79 -11.90
C HIS A 389 -18.84 8.98 -13.23
N GLU A 390 -19.36 10.18 -13.53
CA GLU A 390 -19.98 10.49 -14.83
C GLU A 390 -19.04 10.31 -16.03
N ARG A 391 -17.72 10.24 -15.79
CA ARG A 391 -16.64 10.01 -16.77
C ARG A 391 -15.97 8.65 -16.60
N ASP A 392 -16.59 7.73 -15.84
CA ASP A 392 -16.04 6.43 -15.47
C ASP A 392 -14.70 6.51 -14.70
N ILE A 393 -14.45 7.64 -14.02
CA ILE A 393 -13.25 7.86 -13.20
C ILE A 393 -13.59 7.61 -11.73
N ARG A 394 -12.86 6.70 -11.08
CA ARG A 394 -12.98 6.41 -9.64
C ARG A 394 -12.21 7.42 -8.79
N VAL A 395 -12.58 7.56 -7.52
CA VAL A 395 -11.90 8.41 -6.56
C VAL A 395 -11.37 7.57 -5.40
N ILE A 396 -10.05 7.66 -5.17
CA ILE A 396 -9.30 7.05 -4.08
C ILE A 396 -8.99 8.14 -3.06
N PHE A 397 -9.41 7.92 -1.82
CA PHE A 397 -9.28 8.85 -0.71
C PHE A 397 -8.06 8.51 0.15
N ASP A 398 -7.27 9.51 0.52
CA ASP A 398 -6.11 9.34 1.40
C ASP A 398 -6.53 9.22 2.87
N LEU A 399 -6.48 8.00 3.41
CA LEU A 399 -6.91 7.67 4.76
C LEU A 399 -5.73 7.76 5.74
N VAL A 400 -5.70 8.83 6.53
CA VAL A 400 -4.60 9.14 7.49
C VAL A 400 -5.01 8.81 8.92
N ILE A 401 -4.84 7.55 9.33
CA ILE A 401 -5.32 7.05 10.63
C ILE A 401 -4.23 6.51 11.56
N ASN A 402 -2.96 6.64 11.19
CA ASN A 402 -1.83 6.35 12.09
C ASN A 402 -1.60 7.48 13.12
N HIS A 403 -1.97 8.71 12.77
CA HIS A 403 -1.69 9.89 13.60
C HIS A 403 -2.70 11.00 13.36
N THR A 404 -2.77 11.96 14.29
CA THR A 404 -3.58 13.19 14.14
C THR A 404 -2.70 14.43 14.11
N ALA A 405 -3.27 15.62 13.91
CA ALA A 405 -2.60 16.87 14.23
C ALA A 405 -2.34 17.00 15.74
N ARG A 406 -1.30 17.75 16.12
CA ARG A 406 -1.21 18.29 17.49
C ARG A 406 -2.41 19.15 17.83
N GLU A 407 -2.94 19.90 16.89
CA GLU A 407 -4.09 20.79 17.07
C GLU A 407 -5.42 20.05 17.19
N HIS A 408 -5.44 18.72 16.96
CA HIS A 408 -6.64 17.89 17.06
C HIS A 408 -7.30 18.05 18.44
N PRO A 409 -8.63 18.26 18.52
CA PRO A 409 -9.32 18.52 19.79
C PRO A 409 -9.07 17.44 20.86
N TYR A 410 -8.99 16.17 20.44
CA TYR A 410 -8.78 15.06 21.37
C TYR A 410 -7.35 15.04 21.91
N PHE A 411 -6.35 15.39 21.09
CA PHE A 411 -4.98 15.51 21.55
C PHE A 411 -4.80 16.66 22.53
N GLN A 412 -5.45 17.80 22.26
CA GLN A 412 -5.45 18.94 23.17
C GLN A 412 -6.09 18.58 24.52
N ALA A 413 -7.24 17.89 24.50
CA ALA A 413 -7.87 17.38 25.71
C ALA A 413 -6.94 16.45 26.49
N ALA A 414 -6.22 15.55 25.81
CA ALA A 414 -5.28 14.62 26.42
C ALA A 414 -4.09 15.30 27.14
N LYS A 415 -3.57 16.42 26.59
CA LYS A 415 -2.33 17.08 27.07
C LYS A 415 -2.48 17.96 28.31
N HIS A 416 -3.69 18.30 28.75
CA HIS A 416 -4.07 19.29 29.78
C HIS A 416 -4.65 20.61 29.21
N ASP A 417 -5.65 20.51 28.34
CA ASP A 417 -6.50 21.67 28.03
C ASP A 417 -7.50 21.97 29.17
N ARG A 418 -7.83 23.25 29.36
CA ARG A 418 -8.91 23.73 30.25
C ARG A 418 -10.31 23.46 29.68
N ASN A 419 -10.38 22.86 28.49
CA ASN A 419 -11.59 22.52 27.76
C ASN A 419 -12.09 21.09 28.02
N VAL A 420 -11.49 20.33 28.94
CA VAL A 420 -11.96 19.01 29.38
C VAL A 420 -12.05 18.96 30.91
N ALA A 421 -12.92 18.12 31.47
CA ALA A 421 -12.93 17.86 32.90
C ALA A 421 -11.71 16.99 33.30
N GLU A 422 -11.17 17.22 34.51
CA GLU A 422 -9.98 16.47 34.99
C GLU A 422 -10.24 14.94 35.03
N ASP A 423 -11.46 14.53 35.35
CA ASP A 423 -11.87 13.12 35.38
C ASP A 423 -12.00 12.49 33.97
N ASP A 424 -12.20 13.29 32.93
CA ASP A 424 -12.37 12.83 31.54
C ASP A 424 -11.06 12.86 30.74
N GLN A 425 -10.03 13.52 31.27
CA GLN A 425 -8.73 13.65 30.59
C GLN A 425 -8.07 12.27 30.33
N GLU A 426 -8.22 11.33 31.27
CA GLU A 426 -7.61 10.00 31.16
C GLU A 426 -8.14 9.22 29.96
N PHE A 427 -9.42 9.37 29.62
CA PHE A 427 -10.01 8.80 28.41
C PHE A 427 -9.31 9.30 27.14
N PHE A 428 -9.16 10.62 26.98
CA PHE A 428 -8.47 11.19 25.82
C PHE A 428 -6.98 10.85 25.79
N ARG A 429 -6.33 10.75 26.95
CA ARG A 429 -4.95 10.27 27.03
C ARG A 429 -4.79 8.86 26.49
N GLY A 430 -5.77 7.98 26.72
CA GLY A 430 -5.78 6.64 26.19
C GLY A 430 -6.08 6.54 24.70
N LEU A 431 -6.21 7.64 23.95
CA LEU A 431 -6.32 7.61 22.48
C LEU A 431 -4.96 7.79 21.78
N TYR A 432 -3.90 8.05 22.54
CA TYR A 432 -2.59 8.44 22.01
C TYR A 432 -1.47 7.76 22.76
N GLU A 433 -0.36 7.50 22.07
CA GLU A 433 0.81 6.94 22.71
C GLU A 433 1.70 8.04 23.35
N TRP A 434 2.29 7.73 24.51
CA TRP A 434 3.06 8.71 25.29
C TRP A 434 4.45 8.20 25.66
N ALA A 435 5.49 8.94 25.26
CA ALA A 435 6.86 8.65 25.66
C ALA A 435 7.09 8.88 27.17
N TYR A 436 6.66 10.04 27.67
CA TYR A 436 6.66 10.37 29.10
C TYR A 436 5.85 11.64 29.40
N GLY A 437 5.07 11.62 30.48
CA GLY A 437 4.26 12.78 30.89
C GLY A 437 3.36 13.27 29.76
N ASP A 438 3.55 14.53 29.35
CA ASP A 438 2.81 15.19 28.26
C ASP A 438 3.58 15.21 26.92
N THR A 439 4.59 14.34 26.80
CA THR A 439 5.34 14.14 25.56
C THR A 439 4.75 12.93 24.86
N ALA A 440 3.96 13.18 23.81
CA ALA A 440 3.43 12.13 22.95
C ALA A 440 4.53 11.54 22.08
N LEU A 441 4.34 10.28 21.68
CA LEU A 441 5.08 9.71 20.57
C LEU A 441 4.60 10.37 19.26
N THR A 442 5.53 10.57 18.33
CA THR A 442 5.26 11.25 17.07
C THR A 442 5.92 10.50 15.95
N TYR A 443 5.31 10.49 14.77
CA TYR A 443 5.87 9.83 13.61
C TYR A 443 7.22 10.44 13.20
N ALA A 444 8.26 9.60 13.13
CA ALA A 444 9.62 9.95 12.74
C ALA A 444 10.14 11.25 13.40
N TYR A 445 10.61 12.21 12.60
CA TYR A 445 11.07 13.53 13.05
C TYR A 445 9.96 14.61 13.03
N TRP A 446 8.74 14.25 12.65
CA TRP A 446 7.62 15.16 12.55
C TRP A 446 6.97 15.35 13.91
N GLN A 447 7.53 16.29 14.66
CA GLN A 447 7.01 16.63 15.97
C GLN A 447 5.51 16.99 15.91
N GLY A 448 4.99 17.51 14.78
CA GLY A 448 3.61 17.96 14.60
C GLY A 448 2.49 16.89 14.64
N ILE A 449 2.83 15.60 14.60
CA ILE A 449 1.85 14.52 14.39
C ILE A 449 1.93 13.43 15.46
N PRO A 450 1.16 13.56 16.56
CA PRO A 450 1.06 12.51 17.57
C PRO A 450 0.42 11.22 17.04
N VAL A 451 1.06 10.09 17.34
CA VAL A 451 0.58 8.75 16.98
C VAL A 451 -0.55 8.33 17.92
N VAL A 452 -1.58 7.69 17.35
CA VAL A 452 -2.75 7.21 18.09
C VAL A 452 -2.50 5.81 18.69
N ASP A 453 -3.22 5.47 19.77
CA ASP A 453 -3.04 4.21 20.51
C ASP A 453 -4.11 3.16 20.17
N TYR A 454 -3.73 2.16 19.36
CA TYR A 454 -4.64 1.10 18.91
C TYR A 454 -4.96 0.03 19.97
N ASP A 455 -4.37 0.09 21.18
CA ASP A 455 -4.84 -0.70 22.33
C ASP A 455 -6.16 -0.14 22.90
N SER A 456 -6.55 1.05 22.46
CA SER A 456 -7.78 1.72 22.86
C SER A 456 -8.98 1.27 22.03
N LEU A 457 -9.93 0.56 22.66
CA LEU A 457 -11.20 0.21 22.01
C LEU A 457 -11.99 1.44 21.56
N ALA A 458 -11.88 2.56 22.29
CA ALA A 458 -12.51 3.81 21.92
C ALA A 458 -11.91 4.41 20.65
N LEU A 459 -10.59 4.33 20.47
CA LEU A 459 -9.93 4.73 19.22
C LEU A 459 -10.37 3.83 18.06
N ARG A 460 -10.29 2.50 18.23
CA ARG A 460 -10.67 1.53 17.18
C ARG A 460 -12.12 1.75 16.74
N SER A 461 -13.04 1.90 17.69
CA SER A 461 -14.46 2.20 17.42
C SER A 461 -14.64 3.53 16.66
N TRP A 462 -13.91 4.58 17.05
CA TRP A 462 -13.98 5.88 16.39
C TRP A 462 -13.42 5.84 14.95
N LEU A 463 -12.27 5.20 14.73
CA LEU A 463 -11.66 5.14 13.39
C LEU A 463 -12.45 4.24 12.43
N LEU A 464 -13.15 3.22 12.92
CA LEU A 464 -14.10 2.45 12.09
C LEU A 464 -15.31 3.30 11.66
N ASP A 465 -15.76 4.26 12.49
CA ASP A 465 -16.81 5.23 12.11
C ASP A 465 -16.31 6.19 11.02
N VAL A 466 -15.05 6.61 11.10
CA VAL A 466 -14.39 7.40 10.04
C VAL A 466 -14.33 6.61 8.73
N VAL A 467 -13.92 5.34 8.79
CA VAL A 467 -13.89 4.42 7.63
C VAL A 467 -15.27 4.32 7.00
N ASP A 468 -16.32 4.04 7.77
CA ASP A 468 -17.70 3.96 7.29
C ASP A 468 -18.19 5.24 6.61
N HIS A 469 -17.86 6.38 7.21
CA HIS A 469 -18.29 7.68 6.72
C HIS A 469 -17.79 7.91 5.29
N TRP A 470 -16.48 7.77 5.07
CA TRP A 470 -15.87 8.03 3.77
C TRP A 470 -16.08 6.91 2.76
N GLN A 471 -16.20 5.65 3.20
CA GLN A 471 -16.53 4.53 2.31
C GLN A 471 -17.92 4.71 1.66
N GLY A 472 -18.80 5.49 2.28
CA GLY A 472 -20.09 5.85 1.70
C GLY A 472 -20.02 6.80 0.49
N ILE A 473 -18.84 7.38 0.21
CA ILE A 473 -18.65 8.47 -0.74
C ILE A 473 -17.69 8.07 -1.87
N VAL A 474 -16.58 7.40 -1.57
CA VAL A 474 -15.48 7.13 -2.52
C VAL A 474 -15.41 5.65 -2.96
N ASP A 475 -14.48 5.31 -3.85
CA ASP A 475 -14.31 3.96 -4.42
C ASP A 475 -13.13 3.17 -3.83
N GLY A 476 -12.29 3.84 -3.04
CA GLY A 476 -11.14 3.21 -2.41
C GLY A 476 -10.41 4.09 -1.42
N PHE A 477 -9.55 3.47 -0.61
CA PHE A 477 -8.62 4.14 0.28
C PHE A 477 -7.18 3.87 -0.14
N ARG A 478 -6.39 4.95 -0.23
CA ARG A 478 -4.93 4.87 -0.09
C ARG A 478 -4.62 5.09 1.39
N CYS A 479 -3.96 4.14 2.04
CA CYS A 479 -3.79 4.14 3.49
C CYS A 479 -2.38 4.61 3.87
N ASP A 480 -2.31 5.81 4.45
CA ASP A 480 -1.06 6.46 4.87
C ASP A 480 -0.37 5.71 6.00
N VAL A 481 0.95 5.51 5.88
CA VAL A 481 1.78 4.81 6.88
C VAL A 481 1.09 3.51 7.33
N ALA A 482 0.66 2.69 6.35
CA ALA A 482 -0.13 1.48 6.61
C ALA A 482 0.59 0.52 7.57
N TRP A 483 1.92 0.42 7.44
CA TRP A 483 2.80 -0.34 8.32
C TRP A 483 2.84 0.16 9.77
N GLY A 484 2.38 1.39 10.06
CA GLY A 484 2.29 1.94 11.42
C GLY A 484 0.98 1.63 12.13
N VAL A 485 0.01 1.01 11.45
CA VAL A 485 -1.29 0.63 11.98
C VAL A 485 -1.35 -0.90 12.14
N PRO A 486 -1.91 -1.43 13.24
CA PRO A 486 -1.93 -2.86 13.47
C PRO A 486 -2.63 -3.69 12.39
N ARG A 487 -2.03 -4.83 12.03
CA ARG A 487 -2.57 -5.77 11.04
C ARG A 487 -3.99 -6.21 11.39
N SER A 488 -4.29 -6.47 12.67
CA SER A 488 -5.65 -6.89 13.06
C SER A 488 -6.69 -5.78 12.87
N PHE A 489 -6.29 -4.50 12.95
CA PHE A 489 -7.17 -3.40 12.63
C PHE A 489 -7.41 -3.32 11.12
N TRP A 490 -6.38 -3.48 10.29
CA TRP A 490 -6.54 -3.53 8.84
C TRP A 490 -7.39 -4.70 8.35
N MET A 491 -7.23 -5.90 8.94
CA MET A 491 -8.11 -7.03 8.65
C MET A 491 -9.58 -6.71 8.97
N ASN A 492 -9.83 -5.98 10.06
CA ASN A 492 -11.18 -5.51 10.40
C ASN A 492 -11.69 -4.47 9.40
N VAL A 493 -10.86 -3.48 9.03
CA VAL A 493 -11.19 -2.50 7.99
C VAL A 493 -11.54 -3.21 6.68
N ARG A 494 -10.73 -4.19 6.25
CA ARG A 494 -10.98 -4.97 5.03
C ARG A 494 -12.32 -5.70 5.09
N ASP A 495 -12.56 -6.49 6.13
CA ASP A 495 -13.81 -7.22 6.29
C ASP A 495 -15.01 -6.26 6.25
N ARG A 496 -14.88 -5.11 6.92
CA ARG A 496 -15.91 -4.07 6.98
C ARG A 496 -16.20 -3.44 5.62
N VAL A 497 -15.17 -2.99 4.90
CA VAL A 497 -15.37 -2.32 3.61
C VAL A 497 -15.85 -3.30 2.55
N LYS A 498 -15.25 -4.49 2.46
CA LYS A 498 -15.60 -5.52 1.48
C LYS A 498 -17.00 -6.09 1.70
N ALA A 499 -17.50 -6.13 2.93
CA ALA A 499 -18.88 -6.54 3.21
C ALA A 499 -19.93 -5.57 2.64
N ARG A 500 -19.58 -4.29 2.47
CA ARG A 500 -20.45 -3.28 1.86
C ARG A 500 -20.28 -3.25 0.34
N ASP A 501 -19.05 -3.33 -0.13
CA ASP A 501 -18.68 -3.28 -1.55
C ASP A 501 -17.42 -4.12 -1.80
N GLU A 502 -17.59 -5.27 -2.45
CA GLU A 502 -16.48 -6.20 -2.74
C GLU A 502 -15.44 -5.56 -3.70
N ASP A 503 -15.84 -4.55 -4.50
CA ASP A 503 -14.99 -3.83 -5.46
C ASP A 503 -14.27 -2.61 -4.85
N PHE A 504 -14.51 -2.28 -3.58
CA PHE A 504 -13.87 -1.15 -2.90
C PHE A 504 -12.37 -1.40 -2.70
N LEU A 505 -11.52 -0.49 -3.18
CA LEU A 505 -10.06 -0.69 -3.17
C LEU A 505 -9.44 -0.35 -1.81
N LEU A 506 -8.56 -1.21 -1.31
CA LEU A 506 -7.58 -0.89 -0.27
C LEU A 506 -6.17 -0.94 -0.84
N LEU A 507 -5.55 0.24 -0.98
CA LEU A 507 -4.17 0.44 -1.43
C LEU A 507 -3.31 0.85 -0.24
N ASP A 508 -2.23 0.12 0.04
CA ASP A 508 -1.34 0.46 1.16
C ASP A 508 -0.27 1.50 0.78
N GLU A 509 0.28 2.18 1.78
CA GLU A 509 1.62 2.75 1.70
C GLU A 509 2.56 1.94 2.60
N THR A 510 3.26 0.99 2.00
CA THR A 510 4.17 0.09 2.71
C THR A 510 5.57 0.21 2.14
N VAL A 511 6.40 0.99 2.83
CA VAL A 511 7.78 1.28 2.44
C VAL A 511 8.72 1.06 3.64
N PRO A 512 9.67 0.10 3.57
CA PRO A 512 9.89 -0.86 2.48
C PRO A 512 8.80 -1.94 2.42
N TRP A 513 8.83 -2.77 1.38
CA TRP A 513 7.87 -3.84 1.14
C TRP A 513 7.64 -4.78 2.32
N HIS A 514 6.37 -5.14 2.53
CA HIS A 514 5.96 -6.22 3.44
C HIS A 514 4.82 -7.03 2.84
N SER A 515 5.14 -8.24 2.39
CA SER A 515 4.16 -9.17 1.83
C SER A 515 3.08 -9.58 2.84
N ASP A 516 3.34 -9.51 4.14
CA ASP A 516 2.37 -9.81 5.21
C ASP A 516 1.11 -8.92 5.19
N LEU A 517 1.15 -7.77 4.51
CA LEU A 517 0.00 -6.89 4.28
C LEU A 517 -0.92 -7.36 3.14
N ALA A 518 -0.48 -8.34 2.32
CA ALA A 518 -1.36 -9.06 1.41
C ALA A 518 -2.19 -10.14 2.13
N GLU A 519 -1.92 -10.41 3.42
CA GLU A 519 -2.71 -11.36 4.23
C GLU A 519 -4.04 -10.74 4.68
N ASN A 520 -5.04 -10.71 3.80
CA ASN A 520 -6.39 -10.21 4.08
C ASN A 520 -6.41 -8.80 4.70
N GLN A 521 -5.57 -7.88 4.19
CA GLN A 521 -5.55 -6.48 4.63
C GLN A 521 -5.70 -5.53 3.43
N PHE A 522 -4.86 -5.66 2.41
CA PHE A 522 -4.86 -4.77 1.24
C PHE A 522 -5.03 -5.53 -0.09
N ASP A 523 -5.56 -4.85 -1.10
CA ASP A 523 -5.72 -5.38 -2.47
C ASP A 523 -4.51 -5.05 -3.35
N ALA A 524 -3.94 -3.86 -3.15
CA ALA A 524 -2.86 -3.33 -3.96
C ALA A 524 -1.76 -2.72 -3.07
N HIS A 525 -0.52 -2.81 -3.56
CA HIS A 525 0.66 -2.37 -2.81
C HIS A 525 1.53 -1.41 -3.61
N PHE A 526 2.20 -0.50 -2.91
CA PHE A 526 3.23 0.34 -3.55
C PHE A 526 4.38 -0.53 -4.06
N ASP A 527 4.74 -0.35 -5.34
CA ASP A 527 5.88 -1.04 -5.90
C ASP A 527 7.19 -0.28 -5.64
N TYR A 528 7.68 -0.36 -4.41
CA TYR A 528 8.93 0.29 -3.99
C TYR A 528 10.16 -0.24 -4.76
N GLY A 529 10.25 -1.55 -5.01
CA GLY A 529 11.36 -2.14 -5.75
C GLY A 529 11.40 -1.70 -7.22
N PHE A 530 10.24 -1.62 -7.88
CA PHE A 530 10.09 -1.02 -9.20
C PHE A 530 10.53 0.44 -9.20
N ASN A 531 9.99 1.22 -8.26
CA ASN A 531 10.29 2.64 -8.15
C ASN A 531 11.79 2.90 -7.96
N GLU A 532 12.41 2.26 -6.96
CA GLU A 532 13.84 2.46 -6.69
C GLU A 532 14.73 1.96 -7.81
N THR A 533 14.36 0.87 -8.49
CA THR A 533 15.12 0.37 -9.65
C THR A 533 15.15 1.41 -10.76
N LEU A 534 14.00 1.96 -11.15
CA LEU A 534 13.93 2.99 -12.19
C LEU A 534 14.67 4.26 -11.79
N ARG A 535 14.54 4.69 -10.53
CA ARG A 535 15.26 5.88 -10.06
C ARG A 535 16.76 5.66 -9.93
N ALA A 536 17.23 4.46 -9.57
CA ALA A 536 18.65 4.11 -9.55
C ALA A 536 19.24 4.15 -10.98
N ILE A 537 18.48 3.72 -11.99
CA ILE A 537 18.88 3.88 -13.40
C ILE A 537 18.97 5.36 -13.75
N GLY A 538 17.97 6.17 -13.40
CA GLY A 538 17.97 7.62 -13.60
C GLY A 538 19.17 8.33 -12.97
N ARG A 539 19.58 7.91 -11.76
CA ARG A 539 20.79 8.40 -11.07
C ARG A 539 22.11 7.89 -11.68
N GLY A 540 22.06 6.93 -12.61
CA GLY A 540 23.23 6.25 -13.17
C GLY A 540 23.91 5.30 -12.18
N GLU A 541 23.17 4.82 -11.18
CA GLU A 541 23.62 3.89 -10.14
C GLU A 541 23.40 2.43 -10.55
N ALA A 542 22.52 2.18 -11.52
CA ALA A 542 22.20 0.87 -12.09
C ALA A 542 22.14 0.92 -13.63
N ASP A 543 22.40 -0.22 -14.27
CA ASP A 543 22.23 -0.41 -15.72
C ASP A 543 20.74 -0.65 -16.04
N ALA A 544 20.32 -0.32 -17.27
CA ALA A 544 18.91 -0.44 -17.67
C ALA A 544 18.37 -1.87 -17.58
N THR A 545 19.24 -2.89 -17.68
CA THR A 545 18.87 -4.30 -17.55
C THR A 545 18.31 -4.67 -16.19
N ALA A 546 18.52 -3.84 -15.15
CA ALA A 546 17.91 -4.04 -13.84
C ALA A 546 16.37 -4.05 -13.89
N VAL A 547 15.74 -3.42 -14.89
CA VAL A 547 14.29 -3.47 -15.13
C VAL A 547 13.77 -4.91 -15.24
N ASN A 548 14.57 -5.83 -15.79
CA ASN A 548 14.15 -7.23 -15.97
C ASN A 548 14.07 -8.03 -14.67
N ASP A 549 14.65 -7.54 -13.57
CA ASP A 549 14.65 -8.22 -12.27
C ASP A 549 13.44 -7.81 -11.39
N VAL A 550 12.77 -6.68 -11.69
CA VAL A 550 11.74 -6.07 -10.83
C VAL A 550 10.56 -6.99 -10.52
N LEU A 551 10.12 -7.80 -11.48
CA LEU A 551 9.01 -8.74 -11.29
C LEU A 551 9.41 -9.95 -10.45
N ASP A 552 10.68 -10.39 -10.55
CA ASP A 552 11.21 -11.48 -9.73
C ASP A 552 11.34 -11.04 -8.26
N ASP A 553 11.61 -9.75 -8.03
CA ASP A 553 11.71 -9.19 -6.68
C ASP A 553 10.37 -9.32 -5.94
N ARG A 554 9.22 -9.02 -6.57
CA ARG A 554 7.87 -9.21 -5.98
C ARG A 554 7.66 -10.64 -5.49
N ALA A 555 8.05 -11.62 -6.31
CA ALA A 555 7.96 -13.03 -5.96
C ALA A 555 8.95 -13.43 -4.86
N THR A 556 10.14 -12.83 -4.85
CA THR A 556 11.19 -13.08 -3.85
C THR A 556 10.79 -12.59 -2.47
N GLU A 557 10.09 -11.45 -2.40
CA GLU A 557 9.52 -10.88 -1.16
C GLU A 557 8.30 -11.66 -0.64
N GLY A 558 7.81 -12.67 -1.37
CA GLY A 558 6.74 -13.56 -0.89
C GLY A 558 5.31 -13.08 -1.14
N TYR A 559 5.10 -12.04 -1.96
CA TYR A 559 3.74 -11.60 -2.32
C TYR A 559 2.98 -12.68 -3.11
N PRO A 560 1.73 -12.99 -2.76
CA PRO A 560 0.88 -13.91 -3.52
C PRO A 560 0.73 -13.53 -5.01
N GLY A 561 0.38 -14.51 -5.85
CA GLY A 561 0.29 -14.30 -7.30
C GLY A 561 -0.85 -13.39 -7.75
N HIS A 562 -1.91 -13.27 -6.94
CA HIS A 562 -3.06 -12.39 -7.21
C HIS A 562 -2.81 -10.92 -6.82
N THR A 563 -1.70 -10.61 -6.14
CA THR A 563 -1.46 -9.28 -5.59
C THR A 563 -1.28 -8.21 -6.68
N ALA A 564 -2.04 -7.12 -6.59
CA ALA A 564 -1.87 -5.96 -7.45
C ALA A 564 -0.74 -5.04 -6.96
N PHE A 565 -0.01 -4.44 -7.89
CA PHE A 565 1.09 -3.51 -7.60
C PHE A 565 0.85 -2.18 -8.30
N LEU A 566 1.06 -1.10 -7.56
CA LEU A 566 1.09 0.26 -8.09
C LEU A 566 2.47 0.57 -8.65
N ASN A 567 2.60 0.62 -9.97
CA ASN A 567 3.85 0.99 -10.64
C ASN A 567 3.97 2.52 -10.68
N TYR A 568 5.00 3.09 -10.07
CA TYR A 568 5.21 4.53 -10.04
C TYR A 568 6.69 4.91 -10.11
N VAL A 569 6.99 6.09 -10.67
CA VAL A 569 8.36 6.63 -10.80
C VAL A 569 8.62 7.75 -9.80
N GLU A 570 7.57 8.48 -9.43
CA GLU A 570 7.56 9.58 -8.47
C GLU A 570 6.16 9.73 -7.88
N ASN A 571 6.07 10.37 -6.72
CA ASN A 571 4.83 10.71 -6.03
C ASN A 571 5.05 12.00 -5.22
N HIS A 572 4.08 12.39 -4.38
CA HIS A 572 4.22 13.62 -3.58
C HIS A 572 5.35 13.63 -2.55
N ASP A 573 5.85 12.50 -2.07
CA ASP A 573 6.95 12.41 -1.09
C ASP A 573 8.34 12.39 -1.72
N MET A 574 8.41 12.31 -3.05
CA MET A 574 9.67 12.21 -3.78
C MET A 574 10.05 13.51 -4.48
N GLU A 575 11.35 13.75 -4.66
CA GLU A 575 11.78 14.69 -5.69
C GLU A 575 11.31 14.21 -7.07
N ARG A 576 10.99 15.15 -7.96
CA ARG A 576 10.68 14.84 -9.37
C ARG A 576 11.83 14.06 -9.99
N TYR A 577 11.54 13.08 -10.84
CA TYR A 577 12.53 12.27 -11.55
C TYR A 577 13.48 13.16 -12.36
N LEU A 578 12.99 14.29 -12.90
CA LEU A 578 13.81 15.31 -13.56
C LEU A 578 14.91 15.93 -12.68
N SER A 579 14.87 15.78 -11.34
CA SER A 579 15.94 16.20 -10.45
C SER A 579 17.13 15.23 -10.42
N ILE A 580 16.88 13.95 -10.71
CA ILE A 580 17.86 12.86 -10.63
C ILE A 580 18.30 12.34 -12.00
N GLY A 581 17.43 12.45 -13.01
CA GLY A 581 17.68 12.05 -14.39
C GLY A 581 17.45 13.20 -15.38
N ASP A 582 17.22 12.86 -16.63
CA ASP A 582 16.85 13.78 -17.70
C ASP A 582 15.47 13.43 -18.30
N ARG A 583 14.99 14.25 -19.23
CA ARG A 583 13.68 14.05 -19.89
C ARG A 583 13.61 12.69 -20.59
N ASP A 584 14.70 12.30 -21.24
CA ASP A 584 14.77 11.07 -22.04
C ASP A 584 14.66 9.82 -21.14
N SER A 585 15.41 9.81 -20.04
CA SER A 585 15.33 8.75 -19.03
C SER A 585 14.00 8.76 -18.25
N GLN A 586 13.37 9.93 -18.05
CA GLN A 586 12.03 10.02 -17.47
C GLN A 586 11.00 9.37 -18.40
N MET A 587 11.08 9.63 -19.70
CA MET A 587 10.19 9.03 -20.68
C MET A 587 10.38 7.51 -20.74
N ALA A 588 11.62 7.02 -20.73
CA ALA A 588 11.90 5.57 -20.64
C ALA A 588 11.35 4.93 -19.35
N ALA A 589 11.48 5.61 -18.20
CA ALA A 589 10.88 5.18 -16.94
C ALA A 589 9.34 5.16 -17.01
N GLY A 590 8.73 6.19 -17.61
CA GLY A 590 7.29 6.24 -17.87
C GLY A 590 6.83 5.07 -18.76
N ALA A 591 7.54 4.76 -19.85
CA ALA A 591 7.22 3.60 -20.65
C ALA A 591 7.30 2.30 -19.85
N ALA A 592 8.30 2.12 -18.97
CA ALA A 592 8.36 0.95 -18.08
C ALA A 592 7.09 0.85 -17.21
N THR A 593 6.61 1.98 -16.65
CA THR A 593 5.39 2.04 -15.82
C THR A 593 4.16 1.53 -16.56
N PHE A 594 3.98 1.92 -17.83
CA PHE A 594 2.79 1.57 -18.60
C PHE A 594 2.88 0.21 -19.30
N THR A 595 4.08 -0.34 -19.48
CA THR A 595 4.30 -1.55 -20.28
C THR A 595 4.80 -2.76 -19.49
N LEU A 596 4.94 -2.66 -18.17
CA LEU A 596 5.16 -3.80 -17.26
C LEU A 596 3.88 -4.14 -16.45
N PRO A 597 3.77 -5.38 -15.93
CA PRO A 597 2.67 -5.79 -15.06
C PRO A 597 2.46 -4.90 -13.83
N GLY A 598 1.21 -4.55 -13.52
CA GLY A 598 0.82 -3.66 -12.43
C GLY A 598 0.03 -2.45 -12.92
N ALA A 599 -0.64 -1.78 -11.99
CA ALA A 599 -1.44 -0.58 -12.22
C ALA A 599 -0.50 0.63 -12.37
N PRO A 600 -0.44 1.31 -13.53
CA PRO A 600 0.42 2.46 -13.71
C PRO A 600 -0.10 3.70 -12.97
N MET A 601 0.80 4.42 -12.30
CA MET A 601 0.51 5.70 -11.66
C MET A 601 1.24 6.86 -12.35
N LEU A 602 0.52 7.96 -12.57
CA LEU A 602 1.06 9.27 -12.92
C LEU A 602 0.90 10.24 -11.76
N TYR A 603 2.01 10.87 -11.35
CA TYR A 603 1.95 11.99 -10.41
C TYR A 603 1.72 13.29 -11.17
N TYR A 604 0.79 14.14 -10.70
CA TYR A 604 0.35 15.31 -11.47
C TYR A 604 1.52 16.13 -11.99
N GLY A 605 1.45 16.47 -13.28
CA GLY A 605 2.44 17.26 -13.97
C GLY A 605 3.68 16.50 -14.43
N GLN A 606 3.80 15.21 -14.14
CA GLN A 606 4.82 14.35 -14.74
C GLN A 606 4.67 14.32 -16.28
N GLU A 607 3.43 14.33 -16.76
CA GLU A 607 3.05 14.32 -18.17
C GLU A 607 3.14 15.68 -18.86
N THR A 608 3.18 16.77 -18.08
CA THR A 608 3.24 18.15 -18.60
C THR A 608 4.59 18.83 -18.34
N GLY A 609 5.50 18.21 -17.58
CA GLY A 609 6.86 18.69 -17.35
C GLY A 609 7.09 19.52 -16.07
N VAL A 610 6.29 19.32 -15.01
CA VAL A 610 6.51 19.95 -13.70
C VAL A 610 7.79 19.42 -13.07
N ALA A 611 8.77 20.31 -12.87
CA ALA A 611 10.11 19.94 -12.38
C ALA A 611 10.30 20.11 -10.86
N ASP A 612 9.42 20.86 -10.19
CA ASP A 612 9.51 21.10 -8.75
C ASP A 612 8.69 20.06 -7.95
N GLN A 613 9.26 19.55 -6.86
CA GLN A 613 8.54 18.70 -5.90
C GLN A 613 7.39 19.51 -5.27
N ARG A 614 6.15 19.00 -5.39
CA ARG A 614 4.93 19.70 -4.95
C ARG A 614 4.84 21.12 -5.55
N GLY A 615 5.35 21.31 -6.76
CA GLY A 615 5.24 22.57 -7.51
C GLY A 615 3.84 22.77 -8.08
N THR A 616 3.38 24.01 -8.23
CA THR A 616 2.07 24.27 -8.85
C THR A 616 2.01 23.71 -10.28
N MET A 617 0.89 23.08 -10.63
CA MET A 617 0.62 22.53 -11.95
C MET A 617 0.79 23.60 -13.04
N ASN A 618 1.47 23.26 -14.12
CA ASN A 618 1.89 24.19 -15.17
C ASN A 618 0.85 24.34 -16.29
N TRP A 619 -0.43 24.56 -15.97
CA TRP A 619 -1.51 24.68 -16.97
C TRP A 619 -1.24 25.71 -18.08
N ASP A 620 -0.46 26.75 -17.78
CA ASP A 620 -0.10 27.81 -18.73
C ASP A 620 1.16 27.52 -19.58
N ASP A 621 1.91 26.46 -19.27
CA ASP A 621 3.20 26.10 -19.90
C ASP A 621 3.38 24.57 -19.99
N VAL A 622 2.36 23.89 -20.53
CA VAL A 622 2.35 22.44 -20.73
C VAL A 622 3.33 22.04 -21.84
N ASP A 623 4.15 21.02 -21.56
CA ASP A 623 4.96 20.34 -22.58
C ASP A 623 4.08 19.40 -23.43
N GLU A 624 3.51 19.93 -24.52
CA GLU A 624 2.61 19.19 -25.42
C GLU A 624 3.23 17.90 -26.00
N GLU A 625 4.55 17.83 -26.18
CA GLU A 625 5.22 16.64 -26.69
C GLU A 625 5.31 15.54 -25.63
N LEU A 626 5.60 15.92 -24.38
CA LEU A 626 5.59 14.98 -23.26
C LEU A 626 4.17 14.49 -22.96
N THR A 627 3.18 15.38 -23.03
CA THR A 627 1.77 15.01 -22.83
C THR A 627 1.31 14.02 -23.89
N ALA A 628 1.56 14.29 -25.17
CA ALA A 628 1.26 13.37 -26.26
C ALA A 628 1.98 12.02 -26.11
N TYR A 629 3.18 12.00 -25.53
CA TYR A 629 3.89 10.76 -25.25
C TYR A 629 3.15 9.90 -24.22
N TYR A 630 2.71 10.47 -23.10
CA TYR A 630 1.95 9.73 -22.10
C TYR A 630 0.55 9.33 -22.59
N GLU A 631 -0.13 10.19 -23.37
CA GLU A 631 -1.39 9.82 -24.04
C GLU A 631 -1.20 8.56 -24.93
N ASN A 632 -0.09 8.48 -25.66
CA ASN A 632 0.21 7.30 -26.48
C ASN A 632 0.53 6.06 -25.65
N LEU A 633 1.18 6.21 -24.48
CA LEU A 633 1.45 5.09 -23.56
C LEU A 633 0.15 4.54 -22.97
N ILE A 634 -0.73 5.42 -22.50
CA ILE A 634 -2.05 5.05 -21.96
C ILE A 634 -2.88 4.37 -23.05
N ALA A 635 -3.01 5.00 -24.22
CA ALA A 635 -3.76 4.42 -25.34
C ALA A 635 -3.18 3.07 -25.82
N ALA A 636 -1.85 2.88 -25.77
CA ALA A 636 -1.23 1.61 -26.11
C ALA A 636 -1.57 0.54 -25.06
N ARG A 637 -1.51 0.85 -23.76
CA ARG A 637 -1.92 -0.07 -22.70
C ARG A 637 -3.38 -0.50 -22.87
N ASP A 638 -4.29 0.44 -23.08
CA ASP A 638 -5.72 0.17 -23.20
C ASP A 638 -6.09 -0.68 -24.43
N SER A 639 -5.32 -0.53 -25.52
CA SER A 639 -5.64 -1.15 -26.81
C SER A 639 -4.89 -2.46 -27.08
N LEU A 640 -3.79 -2.72 -26.37
CA LEU A 640 -2.96 -3.90 -26.55
C LEU A 640 -3.14 -4.83 -25.35
N SER A 641 -3.88 -5.92 -25.55
CA SER A 641 -4.02 -6.98 -24.53
C SER A 641 -2.67 -7.60 -24.17
N GLU A 642 -1.65 -7.47 -25.03
CA GLU A 642 -0.30 -7.89 -24.69
C GLU A 642 0.34 -7.05 -23.58
N LEU A 643 -0.13 -5.84 -23.30
CA LEU A 643 0.40 -4.97 -22.23
C LEU A 643 -0.38 -5.06 -20.90
N ALA A 644 -1.54 -5.72 -20.89
CA ALA A 644 -2.39 -5.94 -19.70
C ALA A 644 -1.60 -6.56 -18.54
N SER A 645 -2.02 -6.32 -17.30
CA SER A 645 -1.26 -6.74 -16.12
C SER A 645 -1.01 -8.25 -16.01
N ASP A 646 -1.95 -9.07 -16.46
CA ASP A 646 -1.84 -10.53 -16.46
C ASP A 646 -0.98 -11.10 -17.62
N ALA A 647 -0.63 -10.26 -18.60
CA ALA A 647 0.11 -10.71 -19.78
C ALA A 647 1.56 -11.10 -19.40
N PRO A 648 2.04 -12.30 -19.82
CA PRO A 648 3.38 -12.77 -19.48
C PRO A 648 4.48 -11.80 -19.91
N THR A 649 5.54 -11.71 -19.10
CA THR A 649 6.73 -10.91 -19.39
C THR A 649 7.93 -11.83 -19.56
N THR A 650 8.77 -11.58 -20.56
CA THR A 650 10.01 -12.34 -20.80
C THR A 650 11.17 -11.39 -21.12
N PRO A 651 12.24 -11.35 -20.31
CA PRO A 651 13.45 -10.59 -20.62
C PRO A 651 14.06 -10.98 -21.97
N ILE A 652 14.46 -9.99 -22.79
CA ILE A 652 15.08 -10.21 -24.10
C ILE A 652 16.47 -9.57 -24.13
N GLU A 653 17.50 -10.37 -24.40
CA GLU A 653 18.85 -9.86 -24.67
C GLU A 653 18.98 -9.45 -26.14
N LEU A 654 19.30 -8.18 -26.39
CA LEU A 654 19.55 -7.69 -27.74
C LEU A 654 21.04 -7.78 -28.10
N ASP A 655 21.34 -8.02 -29.38
CA ASP A 655 22.72 -8.04 -29.88
C ASP A 655 23.36 -6.64 -29.76
N ASP A 656 24.58 -6.58 -29.21
CA ASP A 656 25.35 -5.34 -28.98
C ASP A 656 24.59 -4.26 -28.16
N GLN A 657 23.70 -4.70 -27.25
CA GLN A 657 22.89 -3.86 -26.36
C GLN A 657 23.76 -2.89 -25.52
N PRO A 658 23.55 -1.57 -25.63
CA PRO A 658 24.18 -0.59 -24.73
C PRO A 658 23.67 -0.70 -23.29
N ASP A 659 24.48 -0.29 -22.32
CA ASP A 659 24.13 -0.33 -20.88
C ASP A 659 22.84 0.43 -20.53
N GLY A 660 22.51 1.48 -21.29
CA GLY A 660 21.29 2.28 -21.13
C GLY A 660 20.05 1.69 -21.80
N VAL A 661 20.15 0.56 -22.48
CA VAL A 661 19.04 -0.07 -23.20
C VAL A 661 18.60 -1.34 -22.48
N VAL A 662 17.29 -1.60 -22.44
CA VAL A 662 16.70 -2.86 -21.97
C VAL A 662 15.54 -3.27 -22.86
N ALA A 663 15.32 -4.58 -23.00
CA ALA A 663 14.20 -5.10 -23.76
C ALA A 663 13.54 -6.29 -23.05
N TYR A 664 12.24 -6.41 -23.25
CA TYR A 664 11.42 -7.53 -22.80
C TYR A 664 10.24 -7.71 -23.74
N ALA A 665 9.77 -8.95 -23.85
CA ALA A 665 8.56 -9.29 -24.56
C ALA A 665 7.38 -9.29 -23.58
N ARG A 666 6.22 -8.81 -24.05
CA ARG A 666 4.94 -8.98 -23.35
C ARG A 666 3.95 -9.76 -24.21
N GLY A 667 3.13 -10.60 -23.59
CA GLY A 667 2.14 -11.45 -24.27
C GLY A 667 2.62 -12.89 -24.48
N SER A 668 1.96 -13.61 -25.39
CA SER A 668 2.18 -15.05 -25.62
C SER A 668 2.32 -15.38 -27.11
N GLU A 669 2.41 -16.67 -27.46
CA GLU A 669 2.51 -17.10 -28.86
C GLU A 669 1.29 -16.68 -29.72
N ASP A 670 0.14 -16.42 -29.11
CA ASP A 670 -1.09 -16.01 -29.81
C ASP A 670 -1.14 -14.50 -30.12
N GLY A 671 -0.23 -13.72 -29.52
CA GLY A 671 -0.09 -12.27 -29.68
C GLY A 671 1.03 -11.75 -28.78
N GLN A 672 2.03 -11.08 -29.35
CA GLN A 672 3.21 -10.64 -28.62
C GLN A 672 3.70 -9.27 -29.08
N VAL A 673 4.21 -8.48 -28.13
CA VAL A 673 4.95 -7.25 -28.39
C VAL A 673 6.36 -7.31 -27.80
N LEU A 674 7.32 -6.69 -28.47
CA LEU A 674 8.65 -6.42 -27.94
C LEU A 674 8.70 -4.96 -27.50
N VAL A 675 8.98 -4.73 -26.22
CA VAL A 675 9.24 -3.42 -25.66
C VAL A 675 10.74 -3.22 -25.59
N VAL A 676 11.22 -2.07 -26.08
CA VAL A 676 12.63 -1.66 -25.96
C VAL A 676 12.68 -0.27 -25.36
N LEU A 677 13.38 -0.13 -24.23
CA LEU A 677 13.54 1.12 -23.49
C LEU A 677 15.00 1.59 -23.62
N ASN A 678 15.19 2.90 -23.72
CA ASN A 678 16.49 3.56 -23.73
C ASN A 678 16.53 4.69 -22.70
N PHE A 679 17.24 4.44 -21.60
CA PHE A 679 17.49 5.41 -20.53
C PHE A 679 18.69 6.33 -20.82
N GLY A 680 19.36 6.18 -21.96
CA GLY A 680 20.44 7.06 -22.38
C GLY A 680 19.92 8.35 -23.03
N GLY A 681 20.59 9.48 -22.78
CA GLY A 681 20.25 10.79 -23.39
C GLY A 681 20.61 10.98 -24.87
N ASP A 682 20.94 9.90 -25.59
CA ASP A 682 21.12 9.89 -27.04
C ASP A 682 20.38 8.65 -27.59
N ALA A 683 19.80 8.77 -28.78
CA ALA A 683 19.14 7.65 -29.44
C ALA A 683 20.10 6.46 -29.67
N ALA A 684 19.62 5.24 -29.40
CA ALA A 684 20.36 4.01 -29.60
C ALA A 684 19.81 3.22 -30.80
N THR A 685 20.69 2.76 -31.69
CA THR A 685 20.31 1.81 -32.75
C THR A 685 20.51 0.39 -32.24
N VAL A 686 19.45 -0.41 -32.23
CA VAL A 686 19.48 -1.83 -31.81
C VAL A 686 19.12 -2.76 -32.96
N SER A 687 19.73 -3.96 -32.94
CA SER A 687 19.34 -5.05 -33.84
C SER A 687 18.17 -5.83 -33.26
N LEU A 688 17.10 -6.00 -34.04
CA LEU A 688 15.91 -6.72 -33.60
C LEU A 688 16.01 -8.23 -33.89
N PRO A 689 15.39 -9.07 -33.03
CA PRO A 689 15.14 -10.47 -33.34
C PRO A 689 14.38 -10.66 -34.66
N ALA A 690 14.60 -11.78 -35.32
CA ALA A 690 13.96 -12.07 -36.60
C ALA A 690 12.44 -12.24 -36.43
N GLY A 691 11.65 -11.48 -37.20
CA GLY A 691 10.18 -11.58 -37.18
C GLY A 691 9.48 -10.44 -36.47
N VAL A 692 10.21 -9.59 -35.73
CA VAL A 692 9.70 -8.36 -35.13
C VAL A 692 9.47 -7.31 -36.21
N GLU A 693 8.33 -6.62 -36.15
CA GLU A 693 7.98 -5.53 -37.05
C GLU A 693 8.66 -4.21 -36.63
N THR A 694 8.82 -3.25 -37.54
CA THR A 694 9.57 -2.00 -37.27
C THR A 694 8.68 -0.77 -37.12
N THR A 695 7.36 -0.94 -37.16
CA THR A 695 6.40 0.13 -36.85
C THR A 695 6.20 0.17 -35.35
N ASP A 696 6.54 1.32 -34.75
CA ASP A 696 6.29 1.59 -33.34
C ASP A 696 4.78 1.77 -33.11
N LEU A 697 4.23 0.97 -32.21
CA LEU A 697 2.81 0.97 -31.86
C LEU A 697 2.42 2.18 -31.02
N LEU A 698 3.38 2.89 -30.41
CA LEU A 698 3.11 4.15 -29.70
C LEU A 698 2.84 5.30 -30.66
N THR A 699 3.54 5.35 -31.80
CA THR A 699 3.52 6.52 -32.71
C THR A 699 2.97 6.23 -34.11
N ASP A 700 2.77 4.96 -34.49
CA ASP A 700 2.45 4.48 -35.85
C ASP A 700 3.52 4.88 -36.89
N ILE A 701 4.78 5.01 -36.45
CA ILE A 701 5.93 5.38 -37.31
C ILE A 701 6.87 4.18 -37.48
N ASP A 702 7.33 3.97 -38.71
CA ASP A 702 8.43 3.02 -38.98
C ASP A 702 9.75 3.59 -38.46
N VAL A 703 10.29 2.97 -37.41
CA VAL A 703 11.50 3.39 -36.68
C VAL A 703 12.77 2.70 -37.20
N SER A 704 12.69 2.03 -38.36
CA SER A 704 13.87 1.46 -39.00
C SER A 704 14.79 2.53 -39.60
N ASP A 705 16.09 2.44 -39.30
CA ASP A 705 17.12 3.35 -39.84
C ASP A 705 17.97 2.72 -40.97
N GLY A 706 17.71 1.44 -41.26
CA GLY A 706 18.39 0.64 -42.27
C GLY A 706 19.53 -0.25 -41.73
N ASP A 707 20.03 0.05 -40.53
CA ASP A 707 21.01 -0.76 -39.80
C ASP A 707 20.36 -1.49 -38.60
N GLY A 708 19.21 -1.01 -38.12
CA GLY A 708 18.39 -1.61 -37.07
C GLY A 708 17.10 -0.81 -36.84
N VAL A 709 16.70 -0.69 -35.57
CA VAL A 709 15.69 0.26 -35.11
C VAL A 709 16.33 1.30 -34.20
N SER A 710 16.00 2.58 -34.44
CA SER A 710 16.42 3.69 -33.60
C SER A 710 15.45 3.87 -32.45
N VAL A 711 15.93 3.79 -31.22
CA VAL A 711 15.15 3.96 -29.99
C VAL A 711 15.61 5.24 -29.31
N GLU A 712 14.75 6.25 -29.26
CA GLU A 712 15.03 7.49 -28.53
C GLU A 712 14.84 7.27 -27.03
N HIS A 713 13.64 6.87 -26.61
CA HIS A 713 13.32 6.59 -25.18
C HIS A 713 12.58 5.26 -25.01
N ALA A 714 11.60 4.98 -25.87
CA ALA A 714 10.89 3.70 -25.88
C ALA A 714 10.32 3.42 -27.28
N VAL A 715 10.22 2.14 -27.63
CA VAL A 715 9.42 1.65 -28.77
C VAL A 715 8.67 0.39 -28.35
N VAL A 716 7.45 0.23 -28.85
CA VAL A 716 6.65 -0.99 -28.67
C VAL A 716 6.39 -1.59 -30.04
N LEU A 717 6.89 -2.80 -30.29
CA LEU A 717 6.92 -3.40 -31.63
C LEU A 717 6.14 -4.70 -31.67
N ARG A 718 5.34 -4.91 -32.71
CA ARG A 718 4.60 -6.17 -32.90
C ARG A 718 5.59 -7.33 -33.14
N ALA A 719 5.40 -8.43 -32.43
CA ALA A 719 6.32 -9.57 -32.40
C ALA A 719 5.65 -10.95 -32.60
N ASP A 720 4.38 -11.02 -33.02
CA ASP A 720 3.60 -12.26 -33.22
C ASP A 720 4.27 -13.39 -34.04
N ARG A 721 5.34 -13.08 -34.77
CA ARG A 721 6.06 -14.03 -35.65
C ARG A 721 7.52 -14.23 -35.25
N ALA A 722 7.95 -13.60 -34.18
CA ALA A 722 9.30 -13.71 -33.68
C ALA A 722 9.42 -14.95 -32.78
N GLU A 723 10.59 -15.60 -32.82
CA GLU A 723 10.97 -16.56 -31.80
C GLU A 723 11.76 -15.75 -30.74
N LEU A 724 11.04 -15.24 -29.74
CA LEU A 724 11.58 -14.43 -28.64
C LEU A 724 11.96 -15.29 -27.43
#